data_AF-A0A9X0CRK8-F1
#
_entry.id   AF-A0A9X0CRK8-F1
#
_cell.length_a   1.000
_cell.length_b   1.000
_cell.length_c   1.000
_cell.angle_alpha   90.00
_cell.angle_beta   90.00
_cell.angle_gamma   90.00
#
_symmetry.space_group_name_H-M   'P 1'
#
loop_
_entity.id
_entity.type
_entity.pdbx_description
1 polymer ?
#
loop_
_entity_poly.entity_id
_entity_poly.type
_entity_poly.pdbx_seq_one_letter_code
_entity_poly.pdbx_strand_id
1 'polypeptide(L)'
;MLFKLDLLMKSFKRLKSLVWRFEEGGKDFVKEEAAEFYKQHEGSEHFEQLVEFMSSGPCMTLLLSKAGDSPDVSDGTIEYFRDLIGPKDVNIAKEEAPTSLRALYGTDTVMNAVHACDSAESAARELAFFYPDFVAPTVIQKRKKKRLQRTLALIRPDALRTSRESILGKIQEAGFTIAMSKEITLSRDQAEAFYSEHKDSDFFETLVTNMASGPMMALCLAREDAVEGWREILGPKEISVAAEQAPDSLRHQFQVEDSPINPLHGSDSTETAEKEIQQFFPVQSTVAVIKPEMEPDKREEVMQCIKEAGFKIQFEKEVTLTKDLASQFYHEHEGKDFYEGLTDYMSSGPTLFLVLTREDAVSGWRAMMGPTDPQQALDLAPNSLRAQFGVDTMKNAVHGSSTVEKAEKIIMEFFPEVEILPDGTVKVPQVEAEGGEEGVTQDIKQNQQPDETFSEPLGMENSSIPSEAIKASSELDDQHSASRARLNTKPEGELKGAWVPLQSDENQWLQVDFGKVTRLVKIALQGEAGESSRHVKEFSVSYSLSGETFIPYREDSTEKVFESNSDQDTIVYNSLKNPVITQFIRLTPKTWNEDIAIRTEIYGCNADLYSEPLGMENGSIPSEAIKASSELDDQHSASRARLNTKPEGELKGAWVPLQSDENQWLQVDFGKVVEITKVCTQGGGDSVGHCVSSYILLFGDDGENFQEYQENNETKVFEGNSDGDTVVSHWLVQPVRACCYRLQPKTWNEQIALRLELFGKLASDEKQDNLQSKTQMKMYRTELKV
;
A
#
# COMPACT_ATOMS: atom_id res chain seq x y z
N MET A 1 47.67 14.39 16.58
CA MET A 1 46.39 13.65 16.61
C MET A 1 45.18 14.56 16.84
N LEU A 2 45.09 15.29 17.95
CA LEU A 2 43.91 16.12 18.30
C LEU A 2 43.45 17.11 17.21
N PHE A 3 44.37 17.74 16.47
CA PHE A 3 44.04 18.68 15.38
C PHE A 3 43.39 18.00 14.15
N LYS A 4 43.75 16.75 13.85
CA LYS A 4 43.12 15.97 12.76
C LYS A 4 41.74 15.45 13.17
N LEU A 5 41.55 15.14 14.45
CA LEU A 5 40.26 14.70 15.00
C LEU A 5 39.19 15.82 14.90
N ASP A 6 39.56 17.07 15.17
CA ASP A 6 38.64 18.22 15.07
C ASP A 6 38.21 18.52 13.61
N LEU A 7 39.10 18.30 12.64
CA LEU A 7 38.76 18.38 11.21
C LEU A 7 37.85 17.21 10.77
N LEU A 8 38.18 15.98 11.20
CA LEU A 8 37.35 14.80 10.94
C LEU A 8 35.94 14.99 11.53
N MET A 9 35.84 15.54 12.74
CA MET A 9 34.57 15.84 13.39
C MET A 9 33.78 16.97 12.73
N LYS A 10 34.43 17.96 12.11
CA LYS A 10 33.73 18.94 11.27
C LYS A 10 33.15 18.30 10.02
N SER A 11 33.83 17.33 9.43
CA SER A 11 33.31 16.54 8.31
C SER A 11 32.12 15.66 8.73
N PHE A 12 32.18 15.00 9.89
CA PHE A 12 31.04 14.25 10.47
C PHE A 12 29.87 15.15 10.90
N LYS A 13 30.13 16.34 11.45
CA LYS A 13 29.08 17.30 11.81
C LYS A 13 28.41 17.94 10.59
N ARG A 14 29.05 18.00 9.42
CA ARG A 14 28.38 18.33 8.16
C ARG A 14 27.44 17.23 7.67
N LEU A 15 27.67 15.98 8.07
CA LEU A 15 26.75 14.86 7.81
C LEU A 15 25.53 14.86 8.76
N LYS A 16 25.58 15.56 9.90
CA LYS A 16 24.42 15.72 10.82
C LYS A 16 23.19 16.39 10.17
N SER A 17 23.34 17.04 9.03
CA SER A 17 22.22 17.64 8.26
C SER A 17 21.65 16.72 7.18
N LEU A 18 22.24 15.54 6.94
CA LEU A 18 21.74 14.55 5.98
C LEU A 18 21.68 13.18 6.66
N VAL A 19 20.47 12.69 6.91
CA VAL A 19 20.15 11.25 6.96
C VAL A 19 20.82 10.37 8.05
N TRP A 20 21.54 10.88 9.07
CA TRP A 20 22.18 10.01 10.09
C TRP A 20 21.90 10.41 11.55
N ARG A 21 21.60 9.43 12.42
CA ARG A 21 21.64 9.57 13.89
C ARG A 21 22.98 9.04 14.42
N PHE A 22 23.55 9.74 15.40
CA PHE A 22 24.87 9.47 15.97
C PHE A 22 24.79 9.37 17.50
N GLU A 23 25.43 8.35 18.08
CA GLU A 23 25.82 8.35 19.50
C GLU A 23 27.36 8.38 19.60
N GLU A 24 27.89 9.31 20.39
CA GLU A 24 29.34 9.52 20.57
C GLU A 24 29.78 8.89 21.90
N GLY A 25 30.77 8.00 21.86
CA GLY A 25 31.42 7.41 23.04
C GLY A 25 32.94 7.58 23.00
N GLY A 26 33.57 7.85 24.14
CA GLY A 26 35.03 7.85 24.29
C GLY A 26 35.47 6.59 25.02
N LYS A 27 36.48 5.87 24.49
CA LYS A 27 37.06 4.68 25.12
C LYS A 27 38.58 4.73 25.11
N ASP A 28 39.19 4.62 26.28
CA ASP A 28 40.62 4.39 26.45
C ASP A 28 40.83 2.88 26.60
N PHE A 29 41.42 2.23 25.59
CA PHE A 29 41.64 0.78 25.63
C PHE A 29 42.88 0.43 26.46
N VAL A 30 42.75 -0.56 27.35
CA VAL A 30 43.92 -1.30 27.85
C VAL A 30 44.36 -2.35 26.83
N LYS A 31 45.63 -2.79 26.87
CA LYS A 31 46.20 -3.71 25.85
C LYS A 31 45.40 -5.00 25.71
N GLU A 32 44.87 -5.52 26.81
CA GLU A 32 44.05 -6.72 26.86
C GLU A 32 42.70 -6.54 26.12
N GLU A 33 42.07 -5.38 26.26
CA GLU A 33 40.81 -5.06 25.56
C GLU A 33 41.03 -4.81 24.07
N ALA A 34 42.14 -4.16 23.71
CA ALA A 34 42.54 -3.97 22.31
C ALA A 34 42.88 -5.32 21.64
N ALA A 35 43.50 -6.25 22.37
CA ALA A 35 43.77 -7.61 21.90
C ALA A 35 42.48 -8.42 21.70
N GLU A 36 41.51 -8.33 22.62
CA GLU A 36 40.20 -8.99 22.45
C GLU A 36 39.41 -8.37 21.29
N PHE A 37 39.47 -7.05 21.09
CA PHE A 37 38.83 -6.37 19.95
C PHE A 37 39.40 -6.86 18.60
N TYR A 38 40.72 -7.00 18.50
CA TYR A 38 41.39 -7.46 17.28
C TYR A 38 41.62 -8.98 17.21
N LYS A 39 40.98 -9.77 18.07
CA LYS A 39 41.21 -11.22 18.20
C LYS A 39 41.10 -12.00 16.88
N GLN A 40 40.24 -11.56 15.96
CA GLN A 40 40.13 -12.17 14.63
C GLN A 40 41.38 -12.00 13.74
N HIS A 41 42.27 -11.08 14.11
CA HIS A 41 43.55 -10.83 13.47
C HIS A 41 44.72 -11.43 14.25
N GLU A 42 44.47 -12.21 15.31
CA GLU A 42 45.50 -12.88 16.10
C GLU A 42 46.34 -13.81 15.20
N GLY A 43 47.67 -13.62 15.21
CA GLY A 43 48.61 -14.31 14.33
C GLY A 43 48.91 -13.61 12.99
N SER A 44 48.26 -12.48 12.68
CA SER A 44 48.67 -11.62 11.55
C SER A 44 49.93 -10.80 11.89
N GLU A 45 50.69 -10.41 10.87
CA GLU A 45 51.92 -9.63 11.03
C GLU A 45 51.71 -8.22 11.64
N HIS A 46 50.46 -7.73 11.62
CA HIS A 46 50.08 -6.42 12.12
C HIS A 46 49.34 -6.47 13.47
N PHE A 47 49.07 -7.66 14.02
CA PHE A 47 48.27 -7.81 15.24
C PHE A 47 48.83 -7.02 16.44
N GLU A 48 50.10 -7.24 16.77
CA GLU A 48 50.77 -6.55 17.89
C GLU A 48 50.81 -5.03 17.70
N GLN A 49 50.97 -4.57 16.46
CA GLN A 49 51.00 -3.15 16.12
C GLN A 49 49.62 -2.50 16.26
N LEU A 50 48.55 -3.21 15.87
CA LEU A 50 47.17 -2.76 16.04
C LEU A 50 46.80 -2.66 17.52
N VAL A 51 47.19 -3.65 18.34
CA VAL A 51 46.96 -3.65 19.78
C VAL A 51 47.72 -2.50 20.46
N GLU A 52 48.99 -2.30 20.11
CA GLU A 52 49.79 -1.21 20.65
C GLU A 52 49.26 0.17 20.24
N PHE A 53 48.81 0.32 18.98
CA PHE A 53 48.25 1.57 18.50
C PHE A 53 46.90 1.90 19.15
N MET A 54 45.97 0.95 19.20
CA MET A 54 44.62 1.15 19.76
C MET A 54 44.65 1.46 21.27
N SER A 55 45.68 0.97 21.99
CA SER A 55 45.89 1.25 23.41
C SER A 55 46.78 2.49 23.68
N SER A 56 47.26 3.18 22.64
CA SER A 56 48.19 4.31 22.79
C SER A 56 47.53 5.64 23.17
N GLY A 57 46.20 5.72 23.12
CA GLY A 57 45.45 6.94 23.44
C GLY A 57 43.94 6.81 23.26
N PRO A 58 43.20 7.92 23.46
CA PRO A 58 41.75 7.91 23.44
C PRO A 58 41.19 7.60 22.06
N CYS A 59 40.30 6.62 22.03
CA CYS A 59 39.52 6.26 20.86
C CYS A 59 38.11 6.82 20.98
N MET A 60 37.51 7.12 19.83
CA MET A 60 36.13 7.57 19.74
C MET A 60 35.33 6.54 18.95
N THR A 61 34.22 6.09 19.53
CA THR A 61 33.28 5.17 18.92
C THR A 61 32.04 5.93 18.49
N LEU A 62 31.56 5.64 17.28
CA LEU A 62 30.37 6.25 16.71
C LEU A 62 29.37 5.14 16.35
N LEU A 63 28.16 5.21 16.91
CA LEU A 63 27.04 4.41 16.44
C LEU A 63 26.33 5.18 15.32
N LEU A 64 26.24 4.58 14.13
CA LEU A 64 25.65 5.20 12.95
C LEU A 64 24.35 4.49 12.57
N SER A 65 23.27 5.24 12.41
CA SER A 65 22.02 4.73 11.82
C SER A 65 21.44 5.74 10.83
N LYS A 66 20.89 5.25 9.71
CA LYS A 66 20.31 6.09 8.66
C LYS A 66 18.85 6.46 9.02
N ALA A 67 18.51 7.74 8.99
CA ALA A 67 17.17 8.23 9.29
C ALA A 67 16.24 8.00 8.09
N GLY A 68 15.16 7.23 8.28
CA GLY A 68 14.16 6.93 7.25
C GLY A 68 14.12 5.47 6.80
N ASP A 69 14.97 4.60 7.35
CA ASP A 69 14.92 3.17 7.01
C ASP A 69 13.79 2.47 7.78
N SER A 70 12.83 1.95 7.01
CA SER A 70 12.02 0.80 7.43
C SER A 70 12.98 -0.31 7.90
N PRO A 71 12.67 -1.06 8.98
CA PRO A 71 13.53 -2.11 9.54
C PRO A 71 13.80 -3.32 8.61
N ASP A 72 13.48 -3.21 7.32
CA ASP A 72 13.66 -4.23 6.26
C ASP A 72 14.88 -3.98 5.36
N VAL A 73 15.70 -2.93 5.60
CA VAL A 73 16.88 -2.64 4.75
C VAL A 73 18.15 -2.78 5.57
N SER A 74 18.67 -4.01 5.66
CA SER A 74 20.09 -4.21 5.99
C SER A 74 21.02 -3.97 4.81
N ASP A 75 20.49 -3.68 3.62
CA ASP A 75 21.30 -3.53 2.41
C ASP A 75 21.68 -2.07 2.19
N GLY A 76 22.95 -1.76 2.41
CA GLY A 76 23.54 -0.50 1.98
C GLY A 76 24.05 0.42 3.09
N THR A 77 23.68 0.27 4.37
CA THR A 77 24.24 1.15 5.43
C THR A 77 25.73 0.95 5.59
N ILE A 78 26.16 -0.30 5.68
CA ILE A 78 27.58 -0.67 5.79
C ILE A 78 28.31 -0.33 4.49
N GLU A 79 27.71 -0.63 3.34
CA GLU A 79 28.30 -0.37 2.01
C GLU A 79 28.47 1.13 1.75
N TYR A 80 27.43 1.92 1.99
CA TYR A 80 27.47 3.38 1.86
C TYR A 80 28.54 4.01 2.75
N PHE A 81 28.63 3.56 4.01
CA PHE A 81 29.65 4.09 4.91
C PHE A 81 31.06 3.65 4.49
N ARG A 82 31.20 2.45 3.92
CA ARG A 82 32.48 1.97 3.37
C ARG A 82 32.93 2.77 2.15
N ASP A 83 32.02 3.13 1.27
CA ASP A 83 32.31 4.03 0.13
C ASP A 83 32.78 5.39 0.61
N LEU A 84 32.15 5.94 1.65
CA LEU A 84 32.52 7.22 2.24
C LEU A 84 33.93 7.21 2.85
N ILE A 85 34.30 6.14 3.57
CA ILE A 85 35.62 6.05 4.23
C ILE A 85 36.73 5.56 3.30
N GLY A 86 36.39 4.86 2.21
CA GLY A 86 37.32 4.33 1.20
C GLY A 86 38.03 3.02 1.60
N PRO A 87 38.82 2.42 0.69
CA PRO A 87 39.57 1.18 0.91
C PRO A 87 40.44 1.17 2.18
N LYS A 88 40.63 -0.01 2.81
CA LYS A 88 41.41 -0.15 4.06
C LYS A 88 42.88 0.29 3.89
N ASP A 89 43.47 0.06 2.72
CA ASP A 89 44.82 0.49 2.38
C ASP A 89 44.81 1.96 1.96
N VAL A 90 45.63 2.79 2.63
CA VAL A 90 45.67 4.23 2.42
C VAL A 90 46.19 4.60 1.03
N ASN A 91 47.09 3.80 0.43
CA ASN A 91 47.61 4.07 -0.91
C ASN A 91 46.54 3.76 -1.96
N ILE A 92 45.83 2.64 -1.82
CA ILE A 92 44.69 2.30 -2.68
C ILE A 92 43.58 3.36 -2.53
N ALA A 93 43.28 3.79 -1.30
CA ALA A 93 42.29 4.84 -1.07
C ALA A 93 42.69 6.16 -1.74
N LYS A 94 43.97 6.55 -1.75
CA LYS A 94 44.44 7.77 -2.43
C LYS A 94 44.34 7.67 -3.95
N GLU A 95 44.45 6.48 -4.51
CA GLU A 95 44.38 6.24 -5.95
C GLU A 95 42.94 6.09 -6.45
N GLU A 96 42.15 5.23 -5.81
CA GLU A 96 40.81 4.84 -6.24
C GLU A 96 39.70 5.74 -5.67
N ALA A 97 39.91 6.36 -4.50
CA ALA A 97 38.91 7.17 -3.79
C ALA A 97 39.54 8.39 -3.09
N PRO A 98 40.18 9.34 -3.81
CA PRO A 98 41.04 10.39 -3.26
C PRO A 98 40.32 11.36 -2.29
N THR A 99 39.00 11.42 -2.33
CA THR A 99 38.15 12.23 -1.44
C THR A 99 37.65 11.48 -0.20
N SER A 100 37.95 10.19 -0.06
CA SER A 100 37.54 9.36 1.06
C SER A 100 38.27 9.73 2.37
N LEU A 101 37.66 9.40 3.51
CA LEU A 101 38.26 9.74 4.81
C LEU A 101 39.64 9.08 5.02
N ARG A 102 39.83 7.83 4.57
CA ARG A 102 41.14 7.14 4.66
C ARG A 102 42.18 7.78 3.75
N ALA A 103 41.81 8.22 2.54
CA ALA A 103 42.71 8.93 1.64
C ALA A 103 43.17 10.29 2.19
N LEU A 104 42.22 11.04 2.78
CA LEU A 104 42.47 12.39 3.30
C LEU A 104 43.24 12.39 4.63
N TYR A 105 42.99 11.42 5.51
CA TYR A 105 43.46 11.49 6.89
C TYR A 105 44.39 10.34 7.31
N GLY A 106 44.35 9.20 6.61
CA GLY A 106 45.18 8.03 6.88
C GLY A 106 46.66 8.28 6.55
N THR A 107 47.55 7.65 7.32
CA THR A 107 49.01 7.74 7.12
C THR A 107 49.61 6.46 6.58
N ASP A 108 49.12 5.30 7.02
CA ASP A 108 49.51 3.96 6.56
C ASP A 108 48.40 2.94 6.87
N THR A 109 48.63 1.67 6.55
CA THR A 109 47.67 0.56 6.68
C THR A 109 47.24 0.29 8.12
N VAL A 110 48.10 0.58 9.11
CA VAL A 110 47.78 0.43 10.55
C VAL A 110 47.10 1.71 11.07
N MET A 111 47.56 2.88 10.62
CA MET A 111 47.03 4.19 10.97
C MET A 111 46.15 4.76 9.85
N ASN A 112 45.06 4.07 9.53
CA ASN A 112 44.15 4.43 8.43
C ASN A 112 43.08 5.47 8.81
N ALA A 113 43.17 6.09 9.99
CA ALA A 113 42.27 7.13 10.52
C ALA A 113 40.84 6.69 10.91
N VAL A 114 40.17 5.79 10.17
CA VAL A 114 38.79 5.34 10.47
C VAL A 114 38.64 3.83 10.31
N HIS A 115 38.19 3.17 11.38
CA HIS A 115 37.72 1.77 11.37
C HIS A 115 36.19 1.73 11.20
N ALA A 116 35.70 0.73 10.47
CA ALA A 116 34.26 0.49 10.29
C ALA A 116 34.02 -1.00 10.03
N CYS A 117 32.84 -1.48 10.44
CA CYS A 117 32.38 -2.83 10.16
C CYS A 117 32.32 -3.09 8.65
N ASP A 118 32.49 -4.36 8.27
CA ASP A 118 32.47 -4.81 6.87
C ASP A 118 31.34 -5.78 6.56
N SER A 119 30.51 -6.08 7.55
CA SER A 119 29.39 -7.01 7.48
C SER A 119 28.43 -6.76 8.64
N ALA A 120 27.16 -7.19 8.50
CA ALA A 120 26.18 -7.12 9.57
C ALA A 120 26.63 -7.93 10.80
N GLU A 121 27.33 -9.04 10.57
CA GLU A 121 27.90 -9.90 11.59
C GLU A 121 29.03 -9.20 12.37
N SER A 122 29.92 -8.46 11.69
CA SER A 122 30.93 -7.65 12.39
C SER A 122 30.30 -6.49 13.13
N ALA A 123 29.30 -5.83 12.54
CA ALA A 123 28.56 -4.75 13.20
C ALA A 123 27.90 -5.22 14.51
N ALA A 124 27.22 -6.37 14.50
CA ALA A 124 26.59 -6.93 15.69
C ALA A 124 27.60 -7.28 16.79
N ARG A 125 28.76 -7.86 16.43
CA ARG A 125 29.83 -8.18 17.39
C ARG A 125 30.47 -6.93 17.98
N GLU A 126 30.82 -5.95 17.14
CA GLU A 126 31.43 -4.69 17.59
C GLU A 126 30.44 -3.87 18.43
N LEU A 127 29.14 -3.89 18.08
CA LEU A 127 28.09 -3.26 18.87
C LEU A 127 27.95 -3.90 20.26
N ALA A 128 27.95 -5.24 20.34
CA ALA A 128 27.94 -5.94 21.62
C ALA A 128 29.19 -5.66 22.47
N PHE A 129 30.33 -5.41 21.82
CA PHE A 129 31.59 -5.09 22.50
C PHE A 129 31.65 -3.66 23.05
N PHE A 130 31.15 -2.68 22.30
CA PHE A 130 31.20 -1.26 22.69
C PHE A 130 29.97 -0.78 23.46
N TYR A 131 28.82 -1.36 23.19
CA TYR A 131 27.54 -0.96 23.74
C TYR A 131 26.75 -2.20 24.23
N PRO A 132 27.25 -2.91 25.26
CA PRO A 132 26.63 -4.15 25.74
C PRO A 132 25.21 -3.96 26.30
N ASP A 133 24.89 -2.75 26.75
CA ASP A 133 23.56 -2.35 27.25
C ASP A 133 22.67 -1.72 26.16
N PHE A 134 23.14 -1.67 24.90
CA PHE A 134 22.35 -1.12 23.80
C PHE A 134 21.21 -2.07 23.44
N VAL A 135 19.99 -1.61 23.70
CA VAL A 135 18.76 -2.25 23.24
C VAL A 135 18.33 -1.53 21.97
N ALA A 136 18.57 -2.16 20.81
CA ALA A 136 17.97 -1.70 19.56
C ALA A 136 16.44 -1.64 19.73
N PRO A 137 15.73 -0.65 19.16
CA PRO A 137 14.27 -0.60 19.25
C PRO A 137 13.66 -1.93 18.78
N THR A 138 13.12 -2.70 19.72
CA THR A 138 12.54 -4.01 19.45
C THR A 138 11.17 -3.83 18.81
N VAL A 139 11.12 -3.68 17.49
CA VAL A 139 9.91 -4.01 16.74
C VAL A 139 9.79 -5.54 16.78
N ILE A 140 8.74 -6.03 17.43
CA ILE A 140 8.33 -7.44 17.37
C ILE A 140 8.33 -7.86 15.91
N GLN A 141 9.24 -8.77 15.55
CA GLN A 141 9.28 -9.37 14.22
C GLN A 141 8.00 -10.18 14.00
N LYS A 142 6.94 -9.55 13.49
CA LYS A 142 6.20 -10.21 12.41
C LYS A 142 7.10 -10.07 11.21
N ARG A 143 7.75 -11.15 10.78
CA ARG A 143 8.34 -11.24 9.43
C ARG A 143 7.33 -10.60 8.48
N LYS A 144 7.62 -9.43 7.91
CA LYS A 144 6.92 -9.00 6.70
C LYS A 144 7.22 -10.12 5.72
N LYS A 145 6.21 -10.91 5.37
CA LYS A 145 6.31 -11.82 4.22
C LYS A 145 6.77 -10.92 3.07
N LYS A 146 7.97 -11.14 2.54
CA LYS A 146 8.33 -10.61 1.22
C LYS A 146 7.15 -10.94 0.30
N ARG A 147 6.66 -9.94 -0.42
CA ARG A 147 5.44 -10.08 -1.21
C ARG A 147 5.72 -11.15 -2.27
N LEU A 148 5.07 -12.29 -2.16
CA LEU A 148 5.13 -13.36 -3.16
C LEU A 148 4.78 -12.76 -4.53
N GLN A 149 5.71 -12.83 -5.47
CA GLN A 149 5.46 -12.51 -6.87
C GLN A 149 4.74 -13.71 -7.51
N ARG A 150 3.94 -13.44 -8.54
CA ARG A 150 3.31 -14.47 -9.37
C ARG A 150 3.75 -14.30 -10.82
N THR A 151 3.81 -15.42 -11.55
CA THR A 151 4.05 -15.43 -13.00
C THR A 151 3.19 -16.48 -13.67
N LEU A 152 2.83 -16.26 -14.94
CA LEU A 152 2.18 -17.28 -15.74
C LEU A 152 3.24 -18.22 -16.32
N ALA A 153 3.04 -19.52 -16.15
CA ALA A 153 3.75 -20.55 -16.89
C ALA A 153 2.75 -21.34 -17.75
N LEU A 154 3.05 -21.48 -19.04
CA LEU A 154 2.26 -22.32 -19.93
C LEU A 154 3.08 -23.51 -20.40
N ILE A 155 2.51 -24.70 -20.25
CA ILE A 155 2.99 -25.92 -20.88
C ILE A 155 2.16 -26.15 -22.13
N ARG A 156 2.78 -25.95 -23.30
CA ARG A 156 2.11 -26.02 -24.61
C ARG A 156 1.68 -27.45 -24.97
N PRO A 157 0.74 -27.66 -25.91
CA PRO A 157 0.12 -28.97 -26.12
C PRO A 157 1.08 -30.13 -26.39
N ASP A 158 2.12 -29.89 -27.18
CA ASP A 158 3.08 -30.95 -27.52
C ASP A 158 3.93 -31.36 -26.32
N ALA A 159 4.41 -30.38 -25.55
CA ALA A 159 5.20 -30.61 -24.33
C ALA A 159 4.35 -31.19 -23.20
N LEU A 160 3.07 -30.82 -23.12
CA LEU A 160 2.14 -31.40 -22.14
C LEU A 160 1.94 -32.90 -22.39
N ARG A 161 1.84 -33.31 -23.66
CA ARG A 161 1.61 -34.71 -24.02
C ARG A 161 2.79 -35.62 -23.66
N THR A 162 4.02 -35.12 -23.79
CA THR A 162 5.24 -35.92 -23.67
C THR A 162 5.95 -35.77 -22.33
N SER A 163 5.89 -34.58 -21.71
CA SER A 163 6.81 -34.18 -20.64
C SER A 163 6.14 -33.56 -19.41
N ARG A 164 4.81 -33.70 -19.26
CA ARG A 164 4.02 -33.11 -18.15
C ARG A 164 4.65 -33.30 -16.77
N GLU A 165 4.85 -34.55 -16.38
CA GLU A 165 5.29 -34.88 -15.01
C GLU A 165 6.70 -34.36 -14.73
N SER A 166 7.60 -34.47 -15.71
CA SER A 166 8.97 -33.98 -15.60
C SER A 166 9.04 -32.46 -15.48
N ILE A 167 8.22 -31.72 -16.23
CA ILE A 167 8.16 -30.25 -16.15
C ILE A 167 7.62 -29.82 -14.78
N LEU A 168 6.54 -30.45 -14.28
CA LEU A 168 5.99 -30.15 -12.95
C LEU A 168 7.00 -30.46 -11.84
N GLY A 169 7.75 -31.56 -11.95
CA GLY A 169 8.84 -31.88 -11.03
C GLY A 169 9.92 -30.80 -11.01
N LYS A 170 10.35 -30.30 -12.18
CA LYS A 170 11.35 -29.22 -12.29
C LYS A 170 10.88 -27.90 -11.66
N ILE A 171 9.60 -27.55 -11.81
CA ILE A 171 9.00 -26.38 -11.18
C ILE A 171 9.09 -26.48 -9.64
N GLN A 172 8.77 -27.65 -9.08
CA GLN A 172 8.86 -27.90 -7.64
C GLN A 172 10.30 -27.92 -7.14
N GLU A 173 11.22 -28.58 -7.85
CA GLU A 173 12.66 -28.60 -7.54
C GLU A 173 13.25 -27.18 -7.50
N ALA A 174 12.78 -26.30 -8.39
CA ALA A 174 13.18 -24.89 -8.45
C ALA A 174 12.51 -24.00 -7.37
N GLY A 175 11.76 -24.59 -6.43
CA GLY A 175 11.18 -23.87 -5.29
C GLY A 175 9.96 -23.02 -5.62
N PHE A 176 9.32 -23.21 -6.78
CA PHE A 176 8.06 -22.55 -7.09
C PHE A 176 6.89 -23.25 -6.40
N THR A 177 5.98 -22.45 -5.86
CA THR A 177 4.66 -22.93 -5.46
C THR A 177 3.72 -22.81 -6.65
N ILE A 178 3.07 -23.90 -7.05
CA ILE A 178 1.99 -23.84 -8.04
C ILE A 178 0.74 -23.35 -7.30
N ALA A 179 0.46 -22.06 -7.40
CA ALA A 179 -0.68 -21.43 -6.74
C ALA A 179 -2.01 -21.85 -7.40
N MET A 180 -2.02 -21.96 -8.73
CA MET A 180 -3.17 -22.41 -9.51
C MET A 180 -2.71 -23.21 -10.72
N SER A 181 -3.55 -24.13 -11.19
CA SER A 181 -3.33 -24.87 -12.44
C SER A 181 -4.64 -25.15 -13.14
N LYS A 182 -4.63 -25.10 -14.48
CA LYS A 182 -5.80 -25.41 -15.30
C LYS A 182 -5.35 -26.02 -16.63
N GLU A 183 -5.94 -27.17 -16.98
CA GLU A 183 -5.83 -27.71 -18.33
C GLU A 183 -6.91 -27.07 -19.21
N ILE A 184 -6.50 -26.49 -20.34
CA ILE A 184 -7.37 -25.71 -21.23
C ILE A 184 -7.01 -26.02 -22.68
N THR A 185 -8.00 -26.07 -23.55
CA THR A 185 -7.80 -26.07 -25.01
C THR A 185 -8.27 -24.72 -25.52
N LEU A 186 -7.36 -23.91 -26.07
CA LEU A 186 -7.72 -22.60 -26.61
C LEU A 186 -8.38 -22.77 -27.97
N SER A 187 -9.46 -22.04 -28.20
CA SER A 187 -9.92 -21.78 -29.56
C SER A 187 -8.89 -20.92 -30.30
N ARG A 188 -8.97 -20.94 -31.63
CA ARG A 188 -8.11 -20.09 -32.46
C ARG A 188 -8.23 -18.61 -32.08
N ASP A 189 -9.45 -18.10 -31.95
CA ASP A 189 -9.72 -16.70 -31.57
C ASP A 189 -9.12 -16.34 -30.20
N GLN A 190 -9.20 -17.26 -29.22
CA GLN A 190 -8.58 -17.05 -27.91
C GLN A 190 -7.05 -17.03 -27.98
N ALA A 191 -6.44 -17.89 -28.81
CA ALA A 191 -5.00 -17.88 -29.03
C ALA A 191 -4.52 -16.62 -29.77
N GLU A 192 -5.29 -16.13 -30.75
CA GLU A 192 -5.01 -14.87 -31.45
C GLU A 192 -5.11 -13.66 -30.51
N ALA A 193 -6.13 -13.63 -29.65
CA ALA A 193 -6.28 -12.59 -28.64
C ALA A 193 -5.14 -12.60 -27.62
N PHE A 194 -4.69 -13.78 -27.19
CA PHE A 194 -3.57 -13.93 -26.26
C PHE A 194 -2.24 -13.42 -26.83
N TYR A 195 -1.98 -13.65 -28.12
CA TYR A 195 -0.75 -13.25 -28.80
C TYR A 195 -0.90 -12.02 -29.68
N SER A 196 -1.89 -11.15 -29.41
CA SER A 196 -2.21 -10.01 -30.29
C SER A 196 -1.03 -9.06 -30.52
N GLU A 197 -0.11 -8.94 -29.56
CA GLU A 197 1.12 -8.14 -29.67
C GLU A 197 2.12 -8.69 -30.70
N HIS A 198 1.95 -9.94 -31.12
CA HIS A 198 2.76 -10.60 -32.14
C HIS A 198 2.04 -10.73 -33.49
N LYS A 199 0.87 -10.11 -33.68
CA LYS A 199 0.03 -10.30 -34.87
C LYS A 199 0.75 -10.03 -36.20
N ASP A 200 1.71 -9.12 -36.19
CA ASP A 200 2.49 -8.73 -37.38
C ASP A 200 3.79 -9.54 -37.55
N SER A 201 4.04 -10.57 -36.72
CA SER A 201 5.25 -11.40 -36.80
C SER A 201 5.09 -12.60 -37.73
N ASP A 202 6.17 -12.99 -38.40
CA ASP A 202 6.19 -14.13 -39.34
C ASP A 202 5.89 -15.49 -38.67
N PHE A 203 5.96 -15.55 -37.33
CA PHE A 203 5.73 -16.76 -36.53
C PHE A 203 4.35 -16.79 -35.85
N PHE A 204 3.54 -15.73 -35.98
CA PHE A 204 2.23 -15.60 -35.31
C PHE A 204 1.27 -16.74 -35.66
N GLU A 205 1.12 -17.04 -36.94
CA GLU A 205 0.20 -18.10 -37.43
C GLU A 205 0.58 -19.48 -36.91
N THR A 206 1.88 -19.77 -36.88
CA THR A 206 2.44 -21.01 -36.37
C THR A 206 2.18 -21.14 -34.86
N LEU A 207 2.38 -20.04 -34.12
CA LEU A 207 2.15 -19.97 -32.68
C LEU A 207 0.67 -20.19 -32.32
N VAL A 208 -0.24 -19.47 -32.99
CA VAL A 208 -1.70 -19.61 -32.81
C VAL A 208 -2.16 -21.02 -33.13
N THR A 209 -1.68 -21.59 -34.25
CA THR A 209 -2.05 -22.95 -34.67
C THR A 209 -1.60 -24.00 -33.67
N ASN A 210 -0.39 -23.87 -33.10
CA ASN A 210 0.10 -24.80 -32.09
C ASN A 210 -0.72 -24.71 -30.80
N MET A 211 -1.02 -23.49 -30.32
CA MET A 211 -1.77 -23.28 -29.09
C MET A 211 -3.22 -23.77 -29.18
N ALA A 212 -3.81 -23.75 -30.37
CA ALA A 212 -5.14 -24.29 -30.64
C ALA A 212 -5.14 -25.79 -31.01
N SER A 213 -3.98 -26.45 -31.06
CA SER A 213 -3.85 -27.85 -31.55
C SER A 213 -4.33 -28.91 -30.56
N GLY A 214 -4.47 -28.56 -29.27
CA GLY A 214 -4.88 -29.51 -28.25
C GLY A 214 -4.82 -28.93 -26.83
N PRO A 215 -5.00 -29.79 -25.80
CA PRO A 215 -4.93 -29.37 -24.41
C PRO A 215 -3.55 -28.84 -24.06
N MET A 216 -3.52 -27.73 -23.34
CA MET A 216 -2.34 -27.12 -22.73
C MET A 216 -2.58 -26.91 -21.24
N MET A 217 -1.52 -26.66 -20.47
CA MET A 217 -1.65 -26.40 -19.04
C MET A 217 -1.17 -25.00 -18.70
N ALA A 218 -2.08 -24.18 -18.18
CA ALA A 218 -1.76 -22.91 -17.56
C ALA A 218 -1.47 -23.11 -16.07
N LEU A 219 -0.41 -22.50 -15.57
CA LEU A 219 0.02 -22.53 -14.18
C LEU A 219 0.25 -21.10 -13.69
N CYS A 220 -0.31 -20.75 -12.55
CA CYS A 220 0.10 -19.56 -11.81
C CYS A 220 1.18 -19.98 -10.81
N LEU A 221 2.43 -19.61 -11.08
CA LEU A 221 3.55 -19.92 -10.21
C LEU A 221 3.78 -18.78 -9.21
N ALA A 222 4.12 -19.11 -7.97
CA ALA A 222 4.42 -18.16 -6.91
C ALA A 222 5.78 -18.43 -6.28
N ARG A 223 6.58 -17.38 -6.16
CA ARG A 223 7.93 -17.34 -5.55
C ARG A 223 8.26 -15.88 -5.24
N GLU A 224 9.29 -15.59 -4.44
CA GLU A 224 9.67 -14.20 -4.12
C GLU A 224 10.08 -13.39 -5.37
N ASP A 225 10.63 -14.08 -6.36
CA ASP A 225 11.18 -13.59 -7.63
C ASP A 225 10.57 -14.35 -8.83
N ALA A 226 9.29 -14.70 -8.73
CA ALA A 226 8.62 -15.61 -9.65
C ALA A 226 8.83 -15.32 -11.15
N VAL A 227 8.79 -14.06 -11.60
CA VAL A 227 8.95 -13.73 -13.03
C VAL A 227 10.40 -13.92 -13.47
N GLU A 228 11.35 -13.30 -12.76
CA GLU A 228 12.78 -13.39 -13.08
C GLU A 228 13.27 -14.83 -12.97
N GLY A 229 12.94 -15.49 -11.86
CA GLY A 229 13.28 -16.86 -11.58
C GLY A 229 12.74 -17.86 -12.59
N TRP A 230 11.52 -17.67 -13.08
CA TRP A 230 10.92 -18.56 -14.07
C TRP A 230 11.61 -18.37 -15.42
N ARG A 231 11.91 -17.11 -15.79
CA ARG A 231 12.63 -16.79 -17.02
C ARG A 231 14.06 -17.33 -17.01
N GLU A 232 14.75 -17.26 -15.88
CA GLU A 232 16.10 -17.79 -15.72
C GLU A 232 16.13 -19.30 -16.04
N ILE A 233 15.24 -20.09 -15.43
CA ILE A 233 15.21 -21.54 -15.68
C ILE A 233 14.64 -21.91 -17.06
N LEU A 234 13.75 -21.08 -17.63
CA LEU A 234 13.25 -21.27 -18.99
C LEU A 234 14.34 -21.15 -20.05
N GLY A 235 15.30 -20.25 -19.87
CA GLY A 235 16.33 -19.92 -20.86
C GLY A 235 15.80 -19.16 -22.08
N PRO A 236 16.66 -18.93 -23.09
CA PRO A 236 16.34 -18.13 -24.29
C PRO A 236 15.06 -18.58 -25.02
N LYS A 237 14.32 -17.62 -25.60
CA LYS A 237 13.07 -17.90 -26.35
C LYS A 237 13.33 -18.67 -27.65
N GLU A 238 14.46 -18.39 -28.29
CA GLU A 238 14.92 -19.04 -29.52
C GLU A 238 15.55 -20.40 -29.20
N ILE A 239 15.04 -21.45 -29.83
CA ILE A 239 15.46 -22.84 -29.59
C ILE A 239 16.95 -23.04 -29.87
N SER A 240 17.45 -22.48 -30.98
CA SER A 240 18.86 -22.57 -31.36
C SER A 240 19.78 -21.91 -30.35
N VAL A 241 19.39 -20.74 -29.84
CA VAL A 241 20.13 -19.98 -28.82
C VAL A 241 20.11 -20.72 -27.48
N ALA A 242 18.97 -21.29 -27.11
CA ALA A 242 18.85 -22.10 -25.89
C ALA A 242 19.79 -23.32 -25.93
N ALA A 243 19.89 -24.01 -27.08
CA ALA A 243 20.79 -25.15 -27.24
C ALA A 243 22.28 -24.79 -27.10
N GLU A 244 22.69 -23.62 -27.58
CA GLU A 244 24.09 -23.19 -27.56
C GLU A 244 24.50 -22.53 -26.23
N GLN A 245 23.66 -21.64 -25.70
CA GLN A 245 24.02 -20.77 -24.58
C GLN A 245 23.49 -21.26 -23.23
N ALA A 246 22.44 -22.09 -23.21
CA ALA A 246 21.79 -22.57 -21.99
C ALA A 246 21.25 -24.00 -22.15
N PRO A 247 22.12 -25.01 -22.37
CA PRO A 247 21.70 -26.40 -22.60
C PRO A 247 20.93 -27.00 -21.39
N ASP A 248 21.13 -26.46 -20.19
CA ASP A 248 20.38 -26.88 -19.00
C ASP A 248 19.04 -26.15 -18.84
N SER A 249 18.63 -25.29 -19.77
CA SER A 249 17.34 -24.58 -19.69
C SER A 249 16.15 -25.49 -20.02
N LEU A 250 14.98 -25.21 -19.43
CA LEU A 250 13.78 -26.02 -19.65
C LEU A 250 13.30 -25.97 -21.11
N ARG A 251 13.51 -24.86 -21.82
CA ARG A 251 13.16 -24.76 -23.25
C ARG A 251 14.02 -25.66 -24.13
N HIS A 252 15.27 -25.91 -23.76
CA HIS A 252 16.11 -26.88 -24.46
C HIS A 252 15.79 -28.32 -24.04
N GLN A 253 15.76 -28.59 -22.72
CA GLN A 253 15.54 -29.95 -22.20
C GLN A 253 14.22 -30.59 -22.64
N PHE A 254 13.16 -29.78 -22.78
CA PHE A 254 11.82 -30.25 -23.15
C PHE A 254 11.40 -29.91 -24.57
N GLN A 255 12.35 -29.63 -25.45
CA GLN A 255 12.06 -29.41 -26.86
C GLN A 255 11.37 -30.65 -27.47
N VAL A 256 10.33 -30.42 -28.25
CA VAL A 256 9.65 -31.48 -29.01
C VAL A 256 10.18 -31.49 -30.45
N GLU A 257 10.55 -32.67 -30.94
CA GLU A 257 11.01 -32.88 -32.32
C GLU A 257 9.96 -32.35 -33.32
N ASP A 258 10.42 -31.68 -34.37
CA ASP A 258 9.60 -31.01 -35.40
C ASP A 258 8.66 -29.89 -34.92
N SER A 259 8.72 -29.47 -33.64
CA SER A 259 7.96 -28.31 -33.17
C SER A 259 8.66 -26.99 -33.52
N PRO A 260 7.98 -26.07 -34.22
CA PRO A 260 8.56 -24.80 -34.67
C PRO A 260 8.65 -23.75 -33.55
N ILE A 261 8.14 -24.03 -32.35
CA ILE A 261 8.09 -23.08 -31.23
C ILE A 261 8.59 -23.72 -29.94
N ASN A 262 9.09 -22.90 -29.02
CA ASN A 262 9.54 -23.39 -27.72
C ASN A 262 8.38 -24.06 -26.93
N PRO A 263 8.67 -25.05 -26.06
CA PRO A 263 7.65 -25.84 -25.36
C PRO A 263 6.94 -25.09 -24.22
N LEU A 264 7.54 -24.01 -23.71
CA LEU A 264 7.18 -23.37 -22.46
C LEU A 264 7.14 -21.84 -22.56
N HIS A 265 6.05 -21.25 -22.07
CA HIS A 265 5.85 -19.81 -21.94
C HIS A 265 6.18 -19.31 -20.53
N GLY A 266 6.64 -18.07 -20.45
CA GLY A 266 6.79 -17.33 -19.21
C GLY A 266 6.65 -15.84 -19.49
N SER A 267 5.92 -15.14 -18.63
CA SER A 267 5.71 -13.71 -18.72
C SER A 267 7.05 -12.96 -18.67
N ASP A 268 7.13 -11.83 -19.37
CA ASP A 268 8.38 -11.06 -19.48
C ASP A 268 8.56 -10.01 -18.37
N SER A 269 7.48 -9.50 -17.79
CA SER A 269 7.47 -8.59 -16.64
C SER A 269 6.37 -8.96 -15.63
N THR A 270 6.39 -8.29 -14.47
CA THR A 270 5.32 -8.35 -13.45
C THR A 270 3.97 -7.95 -14.00
N GLU A 271 3.93 -6.91 -14.84
CA GLU A 271 2.71 -6.34 -15.40
C GLU A 271 2.10 -7.30 -16.42
N THR A 272 2.93 -7.89 -17.29
CA THR A 272 2.51 -8.92 -18.24
C THR A 272 2.02 -10.16 -17.50
N ALA A 273 2.73 -10.59 -16.46
CA ALA A 273 2.31 -11.72 -15.63
C ALA A 273 0.91 -11.53 -15.05
N GLU A 274 0.61 -10.37 -14.48
CA GLU A 274 -0.72 -10.09 -13.91
C GLU A 274 -1.82 -10.16 -14.98
N LYS A 275 -1.60 -9.50 -16.13
CA LYS A 275 -2.56 -9.49 -17.26
C LYS A 275 -2.80 -10.90 -17.80
N GLU A 276 -1.73 -11.65 -18.04
CA GLU A 276 -1.81 -13.01 -18.58
C GLU A 276 -2.46 -13.97 -17.56
N ILE A 277 -2.13 -13.86 -16.26
CA ILE A 277 -2.78 -14.63 -15.20
C ILE A 277 -4.29 -14.37 -15.19
N GLN A 278 -4.72 -13.11 -15.25
CA GLN A 278 -6.14 -12.74 -15.25
C GLN A 278 -6.90 -13.34 -16.45
N GLN A 279 -6.25 -13.48 -17.60
CA GLN A 279 -6.87 -14.10 -18.79
C GLN A 279 -7.12 -15.60 -18.62
N PHE A 280 -6.23 -16.35 -17.94
CA PHE A 280 -6.39 -17.79 -17.72
C PHE A 280 -7.12 -18.13 -16.40
N PHE A 281 -7.02 -17.25 -15.40
CA PHE A 281 -7.54 -17.37 -14.05
C PHE A 281 -8.30 -16.08 -13.67
N PRO A 282 -9.46 -15.81 -14.29
CA PRO A 282 -10.25 -14.62 -13.98
C PRO A 282 -10.72 -14.67 -12.53
N VAL A 283 -10.76 -13.51 -11.86
CA VAL A 283 -11.34 -13.39 -10.52
C VAL A 283 -12.79 -13.88 -10.55
N GLN A 284 -13.19 -14.66 -9.54
CA GLN A 284 -14.54 -15.14 -9.34
C GLN A 284 -15.07 -14.64 -8.00
N SER A 285 -16.39 -14.64 -7.87
CA SER A 285 -17.09 -14.40 -6.60
C SER A 285 -17.78 -15.69 -6.12
N THR A 286 -17.77 -15.94 -4.81
CA THR A 286 -18.59 -16.99 -4.18
C THR A 286 -19.26 -16.48 -2.91
N VAL A 287 -20.36 -17.12 -2.52
CA VAL A 287 -20.91 -16.98 -1.17
C VAL A 287 -20.24 -17.97 -0.23
N ALA A 288 -19.81 -17.49 0.94
CA ALA A 288 -19.46 -18.30 2.08
C ALA A 288 -20.45 -18.04 3.21
N VAL A 289 -20.91 -19.10 3.85
CA VAL A 289 -21.91 -19.03 4.91
C VAL A 289 -21.35 -19.71 6.14
N ILE A 290 -21.24 -18.98 7.25
CA ILE A 290 -20.93 -19.54 8.57
C ILE A 290 -22.25 -19.74 9.30
N LYS A 291 -22.56 -21.00 9.63
CA LYS A 291 -23.85 -21.43 10.16
C LYS A 291 -24.08 -20.93 11.61
N PRO A 292 -25.35 -20.92 12.10
CA PRO A 292 -25.68 -20.48 13.45
C PRO A 292 -24.95 -21.24 14.57
N GLU A 293 -24.91 -20.60 15.74
CA GLU A 293 -24.38 -21.18 17.00
C GLU A 293 -22.86 -21.47 16.98
N MET A 294 -22.12 -20.94 16.01
CA MET A 294 -20.65 -20.96 16.06
C MET A 294 -20.15 -19.92 17.07
N GLU A 295 -19.34 -20.37 18.03
CA GLU A 295 -18.72 -19.51 19.05
C GLU A 295 -17.85 -18.41 18.39
N PRO A 296 -17.80 -17.18 18.96
CA PRO A 296 -17.11 -16.05 18.35
C PRO A 296 -15.62 -16.28 18.03
N ASP A 297 -14.91 -16.99 18.91
CA ASP A 297 -13.50 -17.33 18.74
C ASP A 297 -13.28 -18.26 17.52
N LYS A 298 -14.13 -19.28 17.37
CA LYS A 298 -14.10 -20.18 16.21
C LYS A 298 -14.51 -19.47 14.92
N ARG A 299 -15.46 -18.54 15.01
CA ARG A 299 -15.86 -17.71 13.86
C ARG A 299 -14.69 -16.86 13.38
N GLU A 300 -13.96 -16.22 14.30
CA GLU A 300 -12.78 -15.43 13.96
C GLU A 300 -11.67 -16.30 13.36
N GLU A 301 -11.48 -17.53 13.86
CA GLU A 301 -10.55 -18.50 13.29
C GLU A 301 -10.92 -18.90 11.85
N VAL A 302 -12.20 -19.16 11.55
CA VAL A 302 -12.67 -19.41 10.18
C VAL A 302 -12.40 -18.20 9.28
N MET A 303 -12.69 -16.99 9.75
CA MET A 303 -12.42 -15.75 9.01
C MET A 303 -10.92 -15.57 8.73
N GLN A 304 -10.07 -15.95 9.69
CA GLN A 304 -8.62 -15.94 9.52
C GLN A 304 -8.17 -16.99 8.49
N CYS A 305 -8.70 -18.22 8.53
CA CYS A 305 -8.44 -19.24 7.50
C CYS A 305 -8.84 -18.77 6.10
N ILE A 306 -9.97 -18.07 5.95
CA ILE A 306 -10.42 -17.49 4.68
C ILE A 306 -9.37 -16.50 4.13
N LYS A 307 -8.92 -15.56 4.98
CA LYS A 307 -7.91 -14.56 4.62
C LYS A 307 -6.55 -15.19 4.30
N GLU A 308 -6.11 -16.18 5.09
CA GLU A 308 -4.84 -16.87 4.89
C GLU A 308 -4.82 -17.74 3.63
N ALA A 309 -5.97 -18.28 3.24
CA ALA A 309 -6.15 -18.96 1.97
C ALA A 309 -6.21 -17.99 0.77
N GLY A 310 -6.07 -16.69 0.99
CA GLY A 310 -5.98 -15.68 -0.07
C GLY A 310 -7.33 -15.26 -0.66
N PHE A 311 -8.45 -15.55 0.01
CA PHE A 311 -9.72 -14.93 -0.34
C PHE A 311 -9.76 -13.48 0.13
N LYS A 312 -10.33 -12.61 -0.68
CA LYS A 312 -10.76 -11.30 -0.24
C LYS A 312 -12.21 -11.40 0.22
N ILE A 313 -12.49 -10.91 1.42
CA ILE A 313 -13.85 -10.79 1.93
C ILE A 313 -14.35 -9.42 1.49
N GLN A 314 -15.28 -9.39 0.54
CA GLN A 314 -15.79 -8.15 -0.05
C GLN A 314 -16.97 -7.59 0.75
N PHE A 315 -17.82 -8.48 1.26
CA PHE A 315 -18.98 -8.12 2.07
C PHE A 315 -19.19 -9.14 3.17
N GLU A 316 -19.73 -8.68 4.28
CA GLU A 316 -20.22 -9.51 5.37
C GLU A 316 -21.60 -9.03 5.81
N LYS A 317 -22.49 -9.97 6.11
CA LYS A 317 -23.85 -9.67 6.56
C LYS A 317 -24.32 -10.76 7.49
N GLU A 318 -24.62 -10.39 8.72
CA GLU A 318 -25.26 -11.30 9.66
C GLU A 318 -26.78 -11.26 9.46
N VAL A 319 -27.38 -12.44 9.25
CA VAL A 319 -28.79 -12.60 8.97
C VAL A 319 -29.37 -13.66 9.89
N THR A 320 -30.41 -13.31 10.64
CA THR A 320 -31.24 -14.28 11.36
C THR A 320 -32.32 -14.77 10.41
N LEU A 321 -32.14 -15.97 9.85
CA LEU A 321 -33.06 -16.53 8.86
C LEU A 321 -34.39 -16.92 9.52
N THR A 322 -35.51 -16.57 8.90
CA THR A 322 -36.80 -17.19 9.25
C THR A 322 -36.85 -18.61 8.69
N LYS A 323 -37.71 -19.47 9.25
CA LYS A 323 -37.89 -20.84 8.73
C LYS A 323 -38.30 -20.85 7.25
N ASP A 324 -39.13 -19.89 6.83
CA ASP A 324 -39.52 -19.72 5.43
C ASP A 324 -38.34 -19.34 4.52
N LEU A 325 -37.50 -18.41 4.96
CA LEU A 325 -36.31 -17.99 4.20
C LEU A 325 -35.26 -19.10 4.13
N ALA A 326 -35.05 -19.82 5.23
CA ALA A 326 -34.18 -21.01 5.26
C ALA A 326 -34.71 -22.11 4.32
N SER A 327 -36.04 -22.29 4.25
CA SER A 327 -36.68 -23.25 3.35
C SER A 327 -36.47 -22.88 1.88
N GLN A 328 -36.60 -21.60 1.53
CA GLN A 328 -36.32 -21.09 0.18
C GLN A 328 -34.84 -21.28 -0.18
N PHE A 329 -33.92 -20.92 0.72
CA PHE A 329 -32.49 -21.07 0.51
C PHE A 329 -32.07 -22.52 0.26
N TYR A 330 -32.72 -23.48 0.92
CA TYR A 330 -32.47 -24.91 0.77
C TYR A 330 -33.49 -25.65 -0.11
N HIS A 331 -34.30 -24.96 -0.92
CA HIS A 331 -35.41 -25.55 -1.67
C HIS A 331 -35.02 -26.77 -2.54
N GLU A 332 -33.78 -26.82 -3.07
CA GLU A 332 -33.26 -27.99 -3.81
C GLU A 332 -33.16 -29.28 -2.96
N HIS A 333 -33.40 -29.19 -1.66
CA HIS A 333 -33.43 -30.31 -0.71
C HIS A 333 -34.84 -30.62 -0.21
N GLU A 334 -35.87 -29.93 -0.70
CA GLU A 334 -37.26 -30.16 -0.33
C GLU A 334 -37.65 -31.63 -0.60
N GLY A 335 -38.32 -32.25 0.38
CA GLY A 335 -38.71 -33.66 0.34
C GLY A 335 -37.63 -34.66 0.77
N LYS A 336 -36.42 -34.21 1.15
CA LYS A 336 -35.42 -35.09 1.79
C LYS A 336 -35.65 -35.17 3.30
N ASP A 337 -35.37 -36.33 3.90
CA ASP A 337 -35.63 -36.60 5.32
C ASP A 337 -34.94 -35.63 6.30
N PHE A 338 -33.84 -35.00 5.87
CA PHE A 338 -33.08 -34.03 6.68
C PHE A 338 -33.47 -32.56 6.45
N TYR A 339 -34.37 -32.27 5.50
CA TYR A 339 -34.71 -30.92 5.07
C TYR A 339 -35.30 -30.07 6.20
N GLU A 340 -36.32 -30.59 6.89
CA GLU A 340 -36.95 -29.89 8.02
C GLU A 340 -35.93 -29.53 9.10
N GLY A 341 -35.12 -30.51 9.54
CA GLY A 341 -34.10 -30.26 10.57
C GLY A 341 -33.02 -29.27 10.11
N LEU A 342 -32.65 -29.27 8.83
CA LEU A 342 -31.71 -28.29 8.28
C LEU A 342 -32.30 -26.87 8.30
N THR A 343 -33.57 -26.71 7.91
CA THR A 343 -34.25 -25.41 7.93
C THR A 343 -34.46 -24.90 9.36
N ASP A 344 -34.83 -25.78 10.29
CA ASP A 344 -34.95 -25.44 11.71
C ASP A 344 -33.63 -24.94 12.27
N TYR A 345 -32.54 -25.66 12.03
CA TYR A 345 -31.20 -25.27 12.49
C TYR A 345 -30.74 -23.95 11.89
N MET A 346 -30.93 -23.73 10.59
CA MET A 346 -30.50 -22.48 9.95
C MET A 346 -31.33 -21.27 10.42
N SER A 347 -32.51 -21.50 10.98
CA SER A 347 -33.35 -20.48 11.61
C SER A 347 -33.18 -20.35 13.13
N SER A 348 -32.28 -21.14 13.75
CA SER A 348 -32.11 -21.16 15.21
C SER A 348 -31.34 -19.96 15.77
N GLY A 349 -30.61 -19.23 14.91
CA GLY A 349 -29.82 -18.09 15.31
C GLY A 349 -29.17 -17.34 14.14
N PRO A 350 -28.29 -16.36 14.43
CA PRO A 350 -27.64 -15.54 13.41
C PRO A 350 -26.69 -16.36 12.53
N THR A 351 -26.85 -16.24 11.21
CA THR A 351 -25.97 -16.82 10.18
C THR A 351 -25.14 -15.72 9.56
N LEU A 352 -23.83 -15.91 9.43
CA LEU A 352 -22.97 -14.94 8.76
C LEU A 352 -22.80 -15.30 7.28
N PHE A 353 -23.26 -14.42 6.40
CA PHE A 353 -23.04 -14.52 4.96
C PHE A 353 -21.86 -13.63 4.57
N LEU A 354 -20.99 -14.15 3.71
CA LEU A 354 -19.81 -13.48 3.20
C LEU A 354 -19.79 -13.57 1.67
N VAL A 355 -19.43 -12.48 1.02
CA VAL A 355 -19.08 -12.48 -0.41
C VAL A 355 -17.56 -12.55 -0.50
N LEU A 356 -17.05 -13.64 -1.06
CA LEU A 356 -15.61 -13.87 -1.20
C LEU A 356 -15.19 -13.73 -2.66
N THR A 357 -14.08 -13.02 -2.92
CA THR A 357 -13.45 -12.97 -4.26
C THR A 357 -12.08 -13.63 -4.30
N ARG A 358 -11.86 -14.40 -5.37
CA ARG A 358 -10.61 -15.11 -5.70
C ARG A 358 -10.73 -15.72 -7.11
N GLU A 359 -9.63 -15.94 -7.81
CA GLU A 359 -9.55 -16.47 -9.18
C GLU A 359 -10.18 -17.87 -9.38
N ASP A 360 -10.37 -18.61 -8.29
CA ASP A 360 -11.05 -19.90 -8.24
C ASP A 360 -12.09 -19.95 -7.11
N ALA A 361 -12.72 -18.81 -6.78
CA ALA A 361 -13.43 -18.60 -5.53
C ALA A 361 -14.38 -19.75 -5.13
N VAL A 362 -15.20 -20.24 -6.07
CA VAL A 362 -16.15 -21.33 -5.81
C VAL A 362 -15.42 -22.64 -5.51
N SER A 363 -14.52 -23.10 -6.39
CA SER A 363 -13.81 -24.37 -6.19
C SER A 363 -12.87 -24.30 -4.98
N GLY A 364 -12.21 -23.16 -4.79
CA GLY A 364 -11.35 -22.87 -3.67
C GLY A 364 -12.05 -22.94 -2.33
N TRP A 365 -13.23 -22.31 -2.24
CA TRP A 365 -14.02 -22.31 -1.02
C TRP A 365 -14.53 -23.71 -0.70
N ARG A 366 -14.96 -24.45 -1.73
CA ARG A 366 -15.37 -25.86 -1.58
C ARG A 366 -14.23 -26.76 -1.09
N ALA A 367 -13.02 -26.58 -1.61
CA ALA A 367 -11.85 -27.32 -1.16
C ALA A 367 -11.54 -27.01 0.31
N MET A 368 -11.63 -25.75 0.71
CA MET A 368 -11.43 -25.33 2.11
C MET A 368 -12.51 -25.87 3.05
N MET A 369 -13.78 -25.89 2.62
CA MET A 369 -14.87 -26.45 3.40
C MET A 369 -14.70 -27.96 3.63
N GLY A 370 -14.29 -28.72 2.62
CA GLY A 370 -14.20 -30.17 2.67
C GLY A 370 -15.57 -30.89 2.54
N PRO A 371 -15.57 -32.24 2.61
CA PRO A 371 -16.79 -33.05 2.56
C PRO A 371 -17.86 -32.62 3.57
N THR A 372 -19.14 -32.77 3.21
CA THR A 372 -20.29 -32.33 4.04
C THR A 372 -20.34 -33.02 5.40
N ASP A 373 -19.93 -34.28 5.47
CA ASP A 373 -19.82 -35.07 6.70
C ASP A 373 -18.46 -34.78 7.37
N PRO A 374 -18.44 -34.24 8.61
CA PRO A 374 -17.21 -33.92 9.33
C PRO A 374 -16.26 -35.10 9.53
N GLN A 375 -16.77 -36.33 9.70
CA GLN A 375 -15.93 -37.51 9.86
C GLN A 375 -15.27 -37.89 8.54
N GLN A 376 -16.02 -37.84 7.43
CA GLN A 376 -15.45 -38.02 6.10
C GLN A 376 -14.44 -36.90 5.76
N ALA A 377 -14.71 -35.68 6.21
CA ALA A 377 -13.81 -34.55 6.05
C ALA A 377 -12.51 -34.78 6.83
N LEU A 378 -12.58 -35.31 8.06
CA LEU A 378 -11.39 -35.65 8.84
C LEU A 378 -10.51 -36.68 8.14
N ASP A 379 -11.11 -37.69 7.51
CA ASP A 379 -10.39 -38.76 6.83
C ASP A 379 -9.76 -38.30 5.49
N LEU A 380 -10.48 -37.50 4.70
CA LEU A 380 -10.06 -37.11 3.34
C LEU A 380 -9.35 -35.77 3.27
N ALA A 381 -9.66 -34.85 4.18
CA ALA A 381 -9.19 -33.47 4.21
C ALA A 381 -9.13 -32.95 5.67
N PRO A 382 -8.23 -33.47 6.52
CA PRO A 382 -8.20 -33.20 7.97
C PRO A 382 -8.05 -31.72 8.33
N ASN A 383 -7.49 -30.91 7.42
CA ASN A 383 -7.31 -29.47 7.59
C ASN A 383 -8.52 -28.65 7.07
N SER A 384 -9.59 -29.28 6.60
CA SER A 384 -10.77 -28.57 6.10
C SER A 384 -11.60 -27.98 7.24
N LEU A 385 -12.36 -26.92 6.95
CA LEU A 385 -13.19 -26.26 7.97
C LEU A 385 -14.25 -27.19 8.56
N ARG A 386 -14.80 -28.12 7.78
CA ARG A 386 -15.76 -29.10 8.30
C ARG A 386 -15.12 -30.16 9.20
N ALA A 387 -13.88 -30.54 8.94
CA ALA A 387 -13.13 -31.44 9.81
C ALA A 387 -12.79 -30.77 11.16
N GLN A 388 -12.45 -29.48 11.13
CA GLN A 388 -12.03 -28.74 12.32
C GLN A 388 -13.20 -28.24 13.18
N PHE A 389 -14.28 -27.76 12.54
CA PHE A 389 -15.36 -27.05 13.22
C PHE A 389 -16.73 -27.74 13.14
N GLY A 390 -16.88 -28.76 12.28
CA GLY A 390 -18.13 -29.49 12.12
C GLY A 390 -18.40 -30.47 13.27
N VAL A 391 -19.66 -30.59 13.68
CA VAL A 391 -20.10 -31.53 14.72
C VAL A 391 -20.74 -32.77 14.10
N ASP A 392 -21.65 -32.58 13.15
CA ASP A 392 -22.31 -33.64 12.39
C ASP A 392 -22.71 -33.13 10.99
N THR A 393 -23.41 -33.94 10.20
CA THR A 393 -23.82 -33.60 8.82
C THR A 393 -24.77 -32.39 8.74
N MET A 394 -25.52 -32.08 9.80
CA MET A 394 -26.42 -30.94 9.90
C MET A 394 -25.68 -29.70 10.41
N LYS A 395 -24.93 -29.85 11.51
CA LYS A 395 -24.08 -28.84 12.16
C LYS A 395 -22.64 -28.88 11.65
N ASN A 396 -22.47 -28.79 10.33
CA ASN A 396 -21.16 -28.88 9.68
C ASN A 396 -20.45 -27.52 9.52
N ALA A 397 -20.69 -26.55 10.40
CA ALA A 397 -20.02 -25.24 10.46
C ALA A 397 -20.23 -24.27 9.28
N VAL A 398 -20.00 -24.69 8.03
CA VAL A 398 -19.91 -23.79 6.87
C VAL A 398 -20.63 -24.32 5.63
N HIS A 399 -21.11 -23.40 4.80
CA HIS A 399 -21.77 -23.66 3.53
C HIS A 399 -21.26 -22.73 2.42
N GLY A 400 -21.48 -23.12 1.16
CA GLY A 400 -21.11 -22.35 -0.01
C GLY A 400 -21.63 -23.00 -1.28
N SER A 401 -21.61 -22.22 -2.36
CA SER A 401 -22.17 -22.62 -3.65
C SER A 401 -21.43 -23.78 -4.31
N SER A 402 -22.14 -24.50 -5.19
CA SER A 402 -21.56 -25.57 -6.00
C SER A 402 -21.07 -25.12 -7.37
N THR A 403 -21.59 -24.00 -7.88
CA THR A 403 -21.21 -23.42 -9.18
C THR A 403 -21.20 -21.89 -9.07
N VAL A 404 -20.56 -21.23 -10.04
CA VAL A 404 -20.48 -19.76 -10.13
C VAL A 404 -21.88 -19.16 -10.28
N GLU A 405 -22.71 -19.72 -11.15
CA GLU A 405 -24.07 -19.21 -11.41
C GLU A 405 -24.95 -19.29 -10.15
N LYS A 406 -24.79 -20.34 -9.34
CA LYS A 406 -25.48 -20.45 -8.05
C LYS A 406 -24.95 -19.46 -7.03
N ALA A 407 -23.64 -19.23 -7.01
CA ALA A 407 -23.06 -18.18 -6.18
C ALA A 407 -23.62 -16.81 -6.54
N GLU A 408 -23.62 -16.45 -7.82
CA GLU A 408 -24.17 -15.18 -8.30
C GLU A 408 -25.64 -15.01 -7.90
N LYS A 409 -26.47 -16.05 -8.08
CA LYS A 409 -27.88 -16.01 -7.68
C LYS A 409 -28.06 -15.78 -6.17
N ILE A 410 -27.30 -16.50 -5.33
CA ILE A 410 -27.38 -16.35 -3.88
C ILE A 410 -26.86 -14.97 -3.45
N ILE A 411 -25.77 -14.50 -4.07
CA ILE A 411 -25.23 -13.17 -3.79
C ILE A 411 -26.29 -12.11 -4.12
N MET A 412 -26.95 -12.18 -5.28
CA MET A 412 -28.03 -11.26 -5.63
C MET A 412 -29.23 -11.31 -4.66
N GLU A 413 -29.51 -12.46 -4.05
CA GLU A 413 -30.63 -12.64 -3.13
C GLU A 413 -30.35 -12.04 -1.74
N PHE A 414 -29.14 -12.24 -1.21
CA PHE A 414 -28.76 -11.76 0.13
C PHE A 414 -28.05 -10.39 0.12
N PHE A 415 -27.49 -10.03 -1.02
CA PHE A 415 -26.79 -8.79 -1.33
C PHE A 415 -27.29 -8.25 -2.69
N PRO A 416 -28.58 -7.88 -2.83
CA PRO A 416 -29.08 -7.23 -4.06
C PRO A 416 -28.30 -5.95 -4.39
N GLU A 417 -27.69 -5.34 -3.39
CA GLU A 417 -26.69 -4.28 -3.45
C GLU A 417 -25.29 -4.75 -3.94
N VAL A 418 -25.17 -5.83 -4.69
CA VAL A 418 -23.89 -6.31 -5.24
C VAL A 418 -24.02 -6.52 -6.75
N GLU A 419 -23.34 -5.69 -7.54
CA GLU A 419 -23.18 -5.87 -8.98
C GLU A 419 -21.93 -6.70 -9.25
N ILE A 420 -22.05 -7.89 -9.86
CA ILE A 420 -20.89 -8.69 -10.27
C ILE A 420 -20.49 -8.25 -11.68
N LEU A 421 -19.29 -7.70 -11.82
CA LEU A 421 -18.74 -7.23 -13.09
C LEU A 421 -18.34 -8.40 -14.01
N PRO A 422 -18.24 -8.18 -15.34
CA PRO A 422 -17.87 -9.22 -16.30
C PRO A 422 -16.49 -9.86 -16.07
N ASP A 423 -15.61 -9.20 -15.32
CA ASP A 423 -14.29 -9.71 -14.90
C ASP A 423 -14.34 -10.47 -13.56
N GLY A 424 -15.56 -10.71 -13.04
CA GLY A 424 -15.89 -11.40 -11.79
C GLY A 424 -15.56 -10.64 -10.51
N THR A 425 -15.19 -9.36 -10.62
CA THR A 425 -15.11 -8.43 -9.50
C THR A 425 -16.49 -7.92 -9.10
N VAL A 426 -16.62 -7.34 -7.91
CA VAL A 426 -17.90 -6.83 -7.39
C VAL A 426 -17.87 -5.31 -7.34
N LYS A 427 -18.90 -4.67 -7.91
CA LYS A 427 -19.19 -3.24 -7.84
C LYS A 427 -20.39 -3.01 -6.92
N VAL A 428 -20.32 -1.95 -6.13
CA VAL A 428 -21.38 -1.53 -5.19
C VAL A 428 -22.41 -0.69 -5.95
N PRO A 429 -23.74 -0.96 -5.90
CA PRO A 429 -24.79 -0.02 -6.27
C PRO A 429 -25.02 0.99 -5.16
N GLN A 430 -25.12 2.27 -5.56
CA GLN A 430 -25.67 3.34 -4.72
C GLN A 430 -27.16 3.07 -4.47
N VAL A 431 -27.60 3.14 -3.22
CA VAL A 431 -29.00 2.84 -2.83
C VAL A 431 -29.93 3.96 -3.30
N GLU A 432 -30.79 3.68 -4.29
CA GLU A 432 -31.99 4.48 -4.58
C GLU A 432 -33.13 4.05 -3.62
N ALA A 433 -33.61 4.99 -2.81
CA ALA A 433 -34.76 4.78 -1.95
C ALA A 433 -36.06 5.03 -2.73
N GLU A 434 -36.77 3.96 -3.12
CA GLU A 434 -38.15 4.06 -3.61
C GLU A 434 -39.13 4.31 -2.45
N GLY A 435 -39.99 5.29 -2.67
CA GLY A 435 -40.92 5.83 -1.68
C GLY A 435 -42.19 5.00 -1.45
N GLY A 436 -42.67 5.08 -0.21
CA GLY A 436 -44.06 4.82 0.16
C GLY A 436 -44.56 6.00 0.99
N GLU A 437 -45.51 6.76 0.44
CA GLU A 437 -46.21 7.87 1.11
C GLU A 437 -47.12 7.35 2.23
N GLU A 438 -47.09 8.00 3.40
CA GLU A 438 -48.27 8.63 4.02
C GLU A 438 -47.90 9.40 5.31
N GLY A 439 -48.01 10.74 5.25
CA GLY A 439 -48.59 11.54 6.34
C GLY A 439 -47.72 12.12 7.47
N VAL A 440 -47.52 13.44 7.40
CA VAL A 440 -47.40 14.43 8.52
C VAL A 440 -45.99 14.87 8.96
N THR A 441 -45.49 15.87 8.22
CA THR A 441 -44.71 17.08 8.62
C THR A 441 -43.89 17.09 9.92
N GLN A 442 -42.56 17.23 9.83
CA GLN A 442 -41.78 18.44 10.18
C GLN A 442 -40.25 18.20 10.04
N ASP A 443 -39.58 19.11 9.34
CA ASP A 443 -38.13 19.45 9.30
C ASP A 443 -37.09 18.31 9.39
N ILE A 444 -36.56 17.89 8.24
CA ILE A 444 -35.36 17.04 8.14
C ILE A 444 -34.20 17.85 7.53
N LYS A 445 -33.19 18.11 8.35
CA LYS A 445 -31.85 18.56 7.94
C LYS A 445 -31.30 17.56 6.91
N GLN A 446 -30.83 18.07 5.77
CA GLN A 446 -30.18 17.28 4.70
C GLN A 446 -28.99 16.51 5.28
N ASN A 447 -29.12 15.18 5.37
CA ASN A 447 -28.01 14.31 5.72
C ASN A 447 -27.40 13.78 4.42
N GLN A 448 -26.21 14.26 4.09
CA GLN A 448 -25.37 13.72 3.03
C GLN A 448 -24.77 12.40 3.53
N GLN A 449 -25.12 11.26 2.93
CA GLN A 449 -24.44 9.99 3.21
C GLN A 449 -23.09 9.98 2.50
N PRO A 450 -21.96 9.76 3.21
CA PRO A 450 -20.65 9.56 2.58
C PRO A 450 -20.52 8.16 1.95
N ASP A 451 -19.71 8.09 0.90
CA ASP A 451 -19.14 6.85 0.33
C ASP A 451 -18.54 5.96 1.44
N GLU A 452 -19.12 4.79 1.69
CA GLU A 452 -18.66 3.85 2.74
C GLU A 452 -17.35 3.15 2.36
N THR A 453 -16.98 3.16 1.08
CA THR A 453 -15.68 2.71 0.61
C THR A 453 -14.60 3.61 1.21
N PHE A 454 -13.62 3.02 1.92
CA PHE A 454 -12.55 3.75 2.64
C PHE A 454 -12.98 4.50 3.91
N SER A 455 -14.06 4.07 4.57
CA SER A 455 -14.50 4.55 5.89
C SER A 455 -14.28 3.51 6.99
N GLU A 456 -13.10 2.87 7.03
CA GLU A 456 -12.76 1.83 8.01
C GLU A 456 -12.34 2.41 9.37
N PRO A 457 -12.62 1.73 10.50
CA PRO A 457 -12.07 2.14 11.79
C PRO A 457 -10.53 2.06 11.77
N LEU A 458 -9.87 3.13 12.19
CA LEU A 458 -8.41 3.23 12.14
C LEU A 458 -7.73 2.55 13.33
N GLY A 459 -8.50 2.15 14.33
CA GLY A 459 -8.07 1.23 15.38
C GLY A 459 -7.87 1.88 16.73
N MET A 460 -8.62 2.95 17.05
CA MET A 460 -8.71 3.44 18.41
C MET A 460 -9.35 2.37 19.30
N GLU A 461 -10.52 1.85 18.94
CA GLU A 461 -11.31 0.91 19.74
C GLU A 461 -10.59 -0.43 19.93
N ASN A 462 -10.13 -1.04 18.83
CA ASN A 462 -9.49 -2.36 18.85
C ASN A 462 -8.01 -2.34 19.27
N SER A 463 -7.49 -1.17 19.67
CA SER A 463 -6.10 -0.98 20.10
C SER A 463 -5.03 -1.23 19.04
N SER A 464 -5.38 -1.23 17.75
CA SER A 464 -4.37 -1.24 16.67
C SER A 464 -3.55 0.06 16.63
N ILE A 465 -4.15 1.18 17.03
CA ILE A 465 -3.41 2.41 17.35
C ILE A 465 -2.81 2.21 18.76
N PRO A 466 -1.47 2.20 18.93
CA PRO A 466 -0.84 2.00 20.23
C PRO A 466 -1.06 3.19 21.16
N SER A 467 -1.00 2.98 22.47
CA SER A 467 -1.33 4.02 23.46
C SER A 467 -0.37 5.20 23.40
N GLU A 468 0.89 4.99 23.02
CA GLU A 468 1.92 6.02 22.86
C GLU A 468 1.61 7.00 21.71
N ALA A 469 0.74 6.58 20.79
CA ALA A 469 0.28 7.39 19.68
C ALA A 469 -0.90 8.31 20.06
N ILE A 470 -1.45 8.17 21.28
CA ILE A 470 -2.54 8.98 21.80
C ILE A 470 -1.96 9.94 22.83
N LYS A 471 -2.10 11.24 22.58
CA LYS A 471 -1.59 12.30 23.47
C LYS A 471 -2.72 13.24 23.85
N ALA A 472 -2.57 13.95 24.95
CA ALA A 472 -3.50 14.97 25.36
C ALA A 472 -2.77 16.24 25.82
N SER A 473 -3.50 17.35 25.84
CA SER A 473 -3.06 18.60 26.47
C SER A 473 -2.74 18.44 27.95
N SER A 474 -3.57 17.66 28.65
CA SER A 474 -3.43 17.32 30.07
C SER A 474 -4.27 16.07 30.38
N GLU A 475 -4.04 15.49 31.55
CA GLU A 475 -4.76 14.32 32.05
C GLU A 475 -5.15 14.60 33.52
N LEU A 476 -6.37 14.23 33.90
CA LEU A 476 -6.87 14.43 35.27
C LEU A 476 -6.05 13.65 36.29
N ASP A 477 -5.78 12.39 35.97
CA ASP A 477 -4.98 11.43 36.72
C ASP A 477 -4.65 10.23 35.81
N ASP A 478 -3.85 9.30 36.32
CA ASP A 478 -3.46 8.07 35.59
C ASP A 478 -4.67 7.20 35.20
N GLN A 479 -5.81 7.34 35.90
CA GLN A 479 -7.03 6.55 35.66
C GLN A 479 -7.84 7.08 34.45
N HIS A 480 -7.65 8.34 34.07
CA HIS A 480 -8.29 9.02 32.94
C HIS A 480 -7.27 9.46 31.87
N SER A 481 -6.16 8.74 31.74
CA SER A 481 -5.11 9.06 30.76
C SER A 481 -5.62 9.09 29.31
N ALA A 482 -4.87 9.72 28.40
CA ALA A 482 -5.23 9.84 26.99
C ALA A 482 -5.51 8.47 26.33
N SER A 483 -4.82 7.42 26.78
CA SER A 483 -5.02 6.04 26.31
C SER A 483 -6.43 5.49 26.55
N ARG A 484 -7.18 6.08 27.49
CA ARG A 484 -8.58 5.74 27.81
C ARG A 484 -9.58 6.34 26.82
N ALA A 485 -9.12 7.17 25.88
CA ALA A 485 -9.98 7.83 24.90
C ALA A 485 -10.47 6.91 23.77
N ARG A 486 -10.32 5.59 23.88
CA ARG A 486 -10.75 4.65 22.83
C ARG A 486 -12.26 4.44 22.90
N LEU A 487 -12.95 4.37 21.75
CA LEU A 487 -14.39 4.11 21.70
C LEU A 487 -14.77 2.86 22.51
N ASN A 488 -15.95 2.86 23.11
CA ASN A 488 -16.51 1.75 23.91
C ASN A 488 -15.71 1.29 25.13
N THR A 489 -14.58 1.93 25.43
CA THR A 489 -13.77 1.68 26.63
C THR A 489 -14.63 1.66 27.89
N LYS A 490 -14.52 0.58 28.67
CA LYS A 490 -15.25 0.38 29.93
C LYS A 490 -14.33 0.59 31.14
N PRO A 491 -14.85 1.06 32.28
CA PRO A 491 -14.07 1.09 33.53
C PRO A 491 -13.54 -0.30 33.90
N GLU A 492 -12.29 -0.37 34.34
CA GLU A 492 -11.63 -1.64 34.72
C GLU A 492 -10.74 -1.42 35.94
N GLY A 493 -11.10 -2.04 37.07
CA GLY A 493 -10.41 -1.81 38.34
C GLY A 493 -10.47 -0.33 38.74
N GLU A 494 -9.31 0.31 38.85
CA GLU A 494 -9.20 1.76 39.11
C GLU A 494 -9.33 2.60 37.83
N LEU A 495 -9.13 2.02 36.64
CA LEU A 495 -9.15 2.75 35.37
C LEU A 495 -10.58 3.17 34.99
N LYS A 496 -10.72 4.40 34.48
CA LYS A 496 -12.01 5.05 34.22
C LYS A 496 -12.40 5.02 32.75
N GLY A 497 -13.66 5.32 32.46
CA GLY A 497 -14.28 5.04 31.17
C GLY A 497 -14.03 6.07 30.06
N ALA A 498 -13.02 6.93 30.14
CA ALA A 498 -12.67 7.92 29.11
C ALA A 498 -11.33 8.61 29.41
N TRP A 499 -10.81 9.36 28.44
CA TRP A 499 -9.85 10.43 28.74
C TRP A 499 -10.59 11.63 29.34
N VAL A 500 -10.01 12.21 30.39
CA VAL A 500 -10.48 13.45 31.04
C VAL A 500 -9.26 14.34 31.29
N PRO A 501 -9.27 15.61 30.86
CA PRO A 501 -8.17 16.54 31.12
C PRO A 501 -8.14 17.02 32.57
N LEU A 502 -7.01 17.58 32.98
CA LEU A 502 -6.85 18.15 34.33
C LEU A 502 -7.80 19.32 34.59
N GLN A 503 -8.11 20.09 33.55
CA GLN A 503 -9.04 21.21 33.60
C GLN A 503 -10.00 21.11 32.43
N SER A 504 -11.27 21.35 32.68
CA SER A 504 -12.29 21.47 31.63
C SER A 504 -12.32 22.92 31.11
N ASP A 505 -11.53 23.20 30.08
CA ASP A 505 -11.47 24.50 29.38
C ASP A 505 -11.30 24.35 27.86
N GLU A 506 -11.42 25.45 27.10
CA GLU A 506 -11.33 25.44 25.63
C GLU A 506 -9.91 25.19 25.07
N ASN A 507 -8.88 25.12 25.92
CA ASN A 507 -7.50 24.87 25.50
C ASN A 507 -7.15 23.38 25.49
N GLN A 508 -8.08 22.52 25.91
CA GLN A 508 -7.84 21.09 25.96
C GLN A 508 -7.90 20.46 24.56
N TRP A 509 -7.08 19.45 24.35
CA TRP A 509 -7.09 18.68 23.11
C TRP A 509 -6.69 17.23 23.35
N LEU A 510 -7.27 16.35 22.55
CA LEU A 510 -6.83 14.96 22.38
C LEU A 510 -6.21 14.82 20.99
N GLN A 511 -5.00 14.30 20.90
CA GLN A 511 -4.27 14.09 19.66
C GLN A 511 -4.06 12.60 19.40
N VAL A 512 -4.24 12.19 18.15
CA VAL A 512 -3.94 10.83 17.68
C VAL A 512 -2.94 10.91 16.54
N ASP A 513 -1.86 10.14 16.63
CA ASP A 513 -0.91 9.86 15.56
C ASP A 513 -1.26 8.51 14.91
N PHE A 514 -1.56 8.51 13.62
CA PHE A 514 -1.89 7.27 12.90
C PHE A 514 -0.65 6.44 12.54
N GLY A 515 0.56 6.97 12.74
CA GLY A 515 1.84 6.36 12.35
C GLY A 515 2.07 6.28 10.84
N LYS A 516 1.07 6.65 10.04
CA LYS A 516 1.07 6.67 8.57
C LYS A 516 0.15 7.76 8.06
N VAL A 517 0.41 8.25 6.86
CA VAL A 517 -0.48 9.21 6.19
C VAL A 517 -1.81 8.54 5.89
N THR A 518 -2.89 9.18 6.31
CA THR A 518 -4.22 8.59 6.40
C THR A 518 -5.23 9.56 5.81
N ARG A 519 -6.19 9.05 5.05
CA ARG A 519 -7.37 9.81 4.62
C ARG A 519 -8.46 9.66 5.68
N LEU A 520 -8.85 10.76 6.30
CA LEU A 520 -9.85 10.80 7.35
C LEU A 520 -11.20 11.26 6.79
N VAL A 521 -12.27 10.53 7.12
CA VAL A 521 -13.62 10.80 6.61
C VAL A 521 -14.68 11.00 7.67
N LYS A 522 -14.51 10.39 8.85
CA LYS A 522 -15.56 10.36 9.89
C LYS A 522 -14.94 10.16 11.27
N ILE A 523 -15.58 10.72 12.29
CA ILE A 523 -15.13 10.64 13.69
C ILE A 523 -16.33 10.24 14.53
N ALA A 524 -16.18 9.21 15.36
CA ALA A 524 -17.18 8.82 16.36
C ALA A 524 -16.76 9.29 17.74
N LEU A 525 -17.69 9.83 18.54
CA LEU A 525 -17.45 10.24 19.92
C LEU A 525 -18.48 9.62 20.89
N GLN A 526 -18.04 9.44 22.13
CA GLN A 526 -18.79 9.07 23.34
C GLN A 526 -18.24 9.86 24.53
N GLY A 527 -19.02 9.94 25.62
CA GLY A 527 -18.56 10.46 26.92
C GLY A 527 -17.96 9.37 27.83
N GLU A 528 -17.82 9.66 29.12
CA GLU A 528 -17.26 8.71 30.11
C GLU A 528 -18.24 7.56 30.44
N ALA A 529 -17.83 6.30 30.23
CA ALA A 529 -18.66 5.17 30.64
C ALA A 529 -18.77 5.02 32.16
N GLY A 530 -19.94 4.59 32.63
CA GLY A 530 -20.22 4.27 34.03
C GLY A 530 -21.33 5.15 34.60
N GLU A 531 -21.21 5.52 35.87
CA GLU A 531 -22.18 6.37 36.57
C GLU A 531 -21.95 7.88 36.34
N SER A 532 -20.94 8.25 35.55
CA SER A 532 -20.61 9.63 35.16
C SER A 532 -21.60 10.15 34.11
N SER A 533 -21.86 11.46 34.09
CA SER A 533 -22.60 12.11 33.00
C SER A 533 -21.71 12.98 32.10
N ARG A 534 -20.40 12.92 32.29
CA ARG A 534 -19.41 13.74 31.58
C ARG A 534 -19.35 13.37 30.11
N HIS A 535 -19.53 14.37 29.24
CA HIS A 535 -19.41 14.20 27.79
C HIS A 535 -19.19 15.54 27.09
N VAL A 536 -18.58 15.48 25.90
CA VAL A 536 -18.45 16.64 25.01
C VAL A 536 -19.71 16.80 24.17
N LYS A 537 -20.24 18.03 24.13
CA LYS A 537 -21.41 18.41 23.32
C LYS A 537 -21.00 19.01 21.99
N GLU A 538 -19.90 19.76 21.95
CA GLU A 538 -19.37 20.36 20.73
C GLU A 538 -17.85 20.30 20.71
N PHE A 539 -17.25 20.08 19.54
CA PHE A 539 -15.80 20.07 19.37
C PHE A 539 -15.38 20.64 18.00
N SER A 540 -14.13 21.09 17.87
CA SER A 540 -13.51 21.32 16.56
C SER A 540 -12.36 20.35 16.29
N VAL A 541 -12.00 20.22 15.02
CA VAL A 541 -10.97 19.31 14.54
C VAL A 541 -9.83 20.13 13.95
N SER A 542 -8.60 19.73 14.20
CA SER A 542 -7.43 20.20 13.44
C SER A 542 -6.53 19.04 13.08
N TYR A 543 -5.71 19.19 12.03
CA TYR A 543 -4.93 18.09 11.48
C TYR A 543 -3.54 18.53 11.03
N SER A 544 -2.59 17.60 10.95
CA SER A 544 -1.20 17.87 10.60
C SER A 544 -0.50 16.68 9.93
N LEU A 545 0.42 16.95 9.01
CA LEU A 545 1.35 15.93 8.50
C LEU A 545 2.63 15.83 9.34
N SER A 546 3.05 16.89 10.02
CA SER A 546 4.30 16.92 10.80
C SER A 546 4.10 16.72 12.30
N GLY A 547 2.89 16.96 12.81
CA GLY A 547 2.59 16.97 14.23
C GLY A 547 3.06 18.24 14.96
N GLU A 548 3.62 19.22 14.23
CA GLU A 548 4.08 20.49 14.78
C GLU A 548 3.07 21.62 14.52
N THR A 549 2.68 21.80 13.25
CA THR A 549 1.72 22.83 12.83
C THR A 549 0.40 22.18 12.46
N PHE A 550 -0.67 22.59 13.14
CA PHE A 550 -2.01 22.06 12.94
C PHE A 550 -2.88 23.06 12.17
N ILE A 551 -3.55 22.55 11.14
CA ILE A 551 -4.49 23.31 10.32
C ILE A 551 -5.91 23.03 10.85
N PRO A 552 -6.71 24.05 11.18
CA PRO A 552 -8.10 23.84 11.60
C PRO A 552 -8.93 23.28 10.44
N TYR A 553 -9.80 22.33 10.75
CA TYR A 553 -10.78 21.81 9.79
C TYR A 553 -11.83 22.89 9.48
N ARG A 554 -12.05 23.12 8.19
CA ARG A 554 -12.94 24.17 7.70
C ARG A 554 -13.94 23.62 6.71
N GLU A 555 -15.16 24.13 6.80
CA GLU A 555 -16.20 23.98 5.79
C GLU A 555 -16.56 25.39 5.29
N ASP A 556 -16.57 25.58 3.97
CA ASP A 556 -16.90 26.86 3.33
C ASP A 556 -16.08 28.03 3.94
N SER A 557 -14.76 27.80 4.07
CA SER A 557 -13.74 28.69 4.65
C SER A 557 -13.88 29.03 6.14
N THR A 558 -14.88 28.49 6.84
CA THR A 558 -15.12 28.73 8.27
C THR A 558 -14.68 27.53 9.10
N GLU A 559 -14.05 27.74 10.27
CA GLU A 559 -13.71 26.63 11.18
C GLU A 559 -14.98 25.89 11.56
N LYS A 560 -14.98 24.57 11.38
CA LYS A 560 -16.14 23.73 11.66
C LYS A 560 -16.16 23.34 13.13
N VAL A 561 -17.27 23.64 13.78
CA VAL A 561 -17.65 23.08 15.08
C VAL A 561 -18.69 22.00 14.84
N PHE A 562 -18.44 20.81 15.38
CA PHE A 562 -19.31 19.64 15.30
C PHE A 562 -20.19 19.56 16.54
N GLU A 563 -21.50 19.37 16.35
CA GLU A 563 -22.42 18.96 17.41
C GLU A 563 -22.24 17.46 17.65
N SER A 564 -22.06 17.05 18.91
CA SER A 564 -21.72 15.68 19.30
C SER A 564 -22.75 15.10 20.27
N ASN A 565 -22.33 14.67 21.46
CA ASN A 565 -23.12 13.82 22.33
C ASN A 565 -24.08 14.63 23.20
N SER A 566 -25.26 14.06 23.49
CA SER A 566 -26.21 14.53 24.51
C SER A 566 -26.18 13.73 25.80
N ASP A 567 -25.43 12.62 25.80
CA ASP A 567 -25.24 11.69 26.91
C ASP A 567 -23.86 11.01 26.79
N GLN A 568 -23.48 10.20 27.79
CA GLN A 568 -22.15 9.60 27.86
C GLN A 568 -21.98 8.29 27.06
N ASP A 569 -23.05 7.63 26.63
CA ASP A 569 -23.01 6.25 26.10
C ASP A 569 -23.36 6.15 24.62
N THR A 570 -24.21 7.03 24.11
CA THR A 570 -24.59 7.06 22.70
C THR A 570 -23.39 7.41 21.84
N ILE A 571 -23.09 6.60 20.83
CA ILE A 571 -22.05 6.90 19.84
C ILE A 571 -22.61 7.93 18.85
N VAL A 572 -21.93 9.07 18.72
CA VAL A 572 -22.27 10.10 17.73
C VAL A 572 -21.21 10.13 16.65
N TYR A 573 -21.65 9.89 15.40
CA TYR A 573 -20.81 9.92 14.22
C TYR A 573 -20.86 11.28 13.55
N ASN A 574 -19.68 11.85 13.31
CA ASN A 574 -19.46 13.14 12.68
C ASN A 574 -18.70 12.92 11.37
N SER A 575 -19.40 12.96 10.24
CA SER A 575 -18.79 12.86 8.92
C SER A 575 -18.16 14.19 8.52
N LEU A 576 -16.97 14.13 7.91
CA LEU A 576 -16.33 15.28 7.30
C LEU A 576 -16.92 15.51 5.91
N LYS A 577 -17.51 16.68 5.66
CA LYS A 577 -17.99 17.08 4.32
C LYS A 577 -16.89 16.96 3.27
N ASN A 578 -15.71 17.45 3.64
CA ASN A 578 -14.48 17.33 2.86
C ASN A 578 -13.49 16.44 3.63
N PRO A 579 -13.15 15.24 3.12
CA PRO A 579 -12.11 14.39 3.69
C PRO A 579 -10.75 15.09 3.74
N VAL A 580 -9.90 14.71 4.71
CA VAL A 580 -8.56 15.29 4.87
C VAL A 580 -7.48 14.22 4.84
N ILE A 581 -6.31 14.55 4.28
CA ILE A 581 -5.13 13.69 4.29
C ILE A 581 -4.19 14.19 5.39
N THR A 582 -3.91 13.32 6.35
CA THR A 582 -3.16 13.70 7.56
C THR A 582 -2.50 12.51 8.24
N GLN A 583 -1.51 12.76 9.08
CA GLN A 583 -0.97 11.75 10.00
C GLN A 583 -1.44 11.99 11.44
N PHE A 584 -1.67 13.25 11.81
CA PHE A 584 -2.06 13.64 13.17
C PHE A 584 -3.40 14.36 13.14
N ILE A 585 -4.32 13.94 14.00
CA ILE A 585 -5.56 14.68 14.27
C ILE A 585 -5.54 15.20 15.70
N ARG A 586 -6.14 16.38 15.93
CA ARG A 586 -6.51 16.92 17.23
C ARG A 586 -8.00 17.16 17.31
N LEU A 587 -8.63 16.65 18.37
CA LEU A 587 -9.99 16.96 18.78
C LEU A 587 -9.93 18.00 19.90
N THR A 588 -10.58 19.14 19.72
CA THR A 588 -10.59 20.25 20.68
C THR A 588 -12.01 20.50 21.16
N PRO A 589 -12.37 20.12 22.40
CA PRO A 589 -13.68 20.39 22.98
C PRO A 589 -14.01 21.89 22.99
N LYS A 590 -15.27 22.22 22.70
CA LYS A 590 -15.80 23.58 22.74
C LYS A 590 -16.82 23.74 23.85
N THR A 591 -17.76 22.79 23.95
CA THR A 591 -18.72 22.76 25.05
C THR A 591 -18.93 21.33 25.55
N TRP A 592 -19.24 21.17 26.84
CA TRP A 592 -19.37 19.86 27.51
C TRP A 592 -20.46 19.88 28.58
N ASN A 593 -20.83 18.70 29.06
CA ASN A 593 -21.70 18.49 30.21
C ASN A 593 -20.86 18.06 31.42
N GLU A 594 -21.00 18.76 32.54
CA GLU A 594 -20.17 18.62 33.75
C GLU A 594 -18.67 18.87 33.52
N ASP A 595 -17.96 17.93 32.90
CA ASP A 595 -16.55 18.01 32.53
C ASP A 595 -16.31 17.47 31.12
N ILE A 596 -15.12 17.77 30.56
CA ILE A 596 -14.68 17.16 29.31
C ILE A 596 -14.41 15.67 29.55
N ALA A 597 -15.06 14.81 28.77
CA ALA A 597 -14.70 13.41 28.67
C ALA A 597 -14.90 12.92 27.24
N ILE A 598 -13.89 12.22 26.70
CA ILE A 598 -13.94 11.69 25.33
C ILE A 598 -13.55 10.22 25.32
N ARG A 599 -14.37 9.43 24.62
CA ARG A 599 -14.01 8.20 23.94
C ARG A 599 -14.26 8.40 22.44
N THR A 600 -13.36 7.93 21.58
CA THR A 600 -13.43 8.19 20.14
C THR A 600 -12.92 7.03 19.30
N GLU A 601 -13.50 6.87 18.11
CA GLU A 601 -12.94 6.11 16.99
C GLU A 601 -12.87 7.03 15.79
N ILE A 602 -11.84 6.85 14.97
CA ILE A 602 -11.61 7.66 13.78
C ILE A 602 -11.68 6.74 12.58
N TYR A 603 -12.39 7.18 11.54
CA TYR A 603 -12.68 6.38 10.36
C TYR A 603 -12.00 6.97 9.12
N GLY A 604 -11.50 6.08 8.28
CA GLY A 604 -10.71 6.43 7.12
C GLY A 604 -10.00 5.24 6.49
N CYS A 605 -8.90 5.53 5.80
CA CYS A 605 -8.02 4.50 5.25
C CYS A 605 -6.57 5.01 5.18
N ASN A 606 -5.63 4.09 4.95
CA ASN A 606 -4.28 4.49 4.53
C ASN A 606 -4.39 5.31 3.24
N ALA A 607 -3.80 6.50 3.20
CA ALA A 607 -3.86 7.38 2.03
C ALA A 607 -3.22 6.74 0.79
N ASP A 608 -2.19 5.91 0.96
CA ASP A 608 -1.54 5.18 -0.15
C ASP A 608 -2.49 4.17 -0.83
N LEU A 609 -3.46 3.60 -0.09
CA LEU A 609 -4.45 2.68 -0.65
C LEU A 609 -5.55 3.40 -1.44
N TYR A 610 -5.70 4.70 -1.22
CA TYR A 610 -6.71 5.54 -1.87
C TYR A 610 -6.15 6.29 -3.08
N SER A 611 -4.83 6.44 -3.15
CA SER A 611 -4.15 7.41 -3.99
C SER A 611 -3.31 6.70 -5.03
N GLU A 612 -3.82 6.58 -6.26
CA GLU A 612 -3.16 5.88 -7.36
C GLU A 612 -2.46 6.86 -8.32
N PRO A 613 -1.37 6.45 -9.00
CA PRO A 613 -0.78 7.28 -10.05
C PRO A 613 -1.78 7.46 -11.20
N LEU A 614 -1.96 8.70 -11.67
CA LEU A 614 -2.96 9.02 -12.68
C LEU A 614 -2.44 8.90 -14.11
N GLY A 615 -1.16 8.57 -14.27
CA GLY A 615 -0.62 8.03 -15.52
C GLY A 615 0.25 9.01 -16.31
N MET A 616 0.94 9.93 -15.63
CA MET A 616 2.01 10.68 -16.27
C MET A 616 3.15 9.73 -16.66
N GLU A 617 3.71 8.99 -15.71
CA GLU A 617 4.87 8.12 -15.91
C GLU A 617 4.61 6.98 -16.89
N ASN A 618 3.50 6.26 -16.72
CA ASN A 618 3.19 5.07 -17.51
C ASN A 618 2.61 5.37 -18.90
N GLY A 619 2.42 6.65 -19.26
CA GLY A 619 1.89 7.04 -20.57
C GLY A 619 0.37 6.98 -20.73
N SER A 620 -0.40 6.62 -19.68
CA SER A 620 -1.86 6.54 -19.77
C SER A 620 -2.51 7.91 -20.01
N ILE A 621 -1.88 8.98 -19.52
CA ILE A 621 -2.23 10.35 -19.92
C ILE A 621 -1.62 10.59 -21.30
N PRO A 622 -2.41 10.89 -22.35
CA PRO A 622 -1.87 11.15 -23.68
C PRO A 622 -1.02 12.43 -23.71
N SER A 623 -0.05 12.52 -24.60
CA SER A 623 0.88 13.66 -24.63
C SER A 623 0.17 14.99 -24.93
N GLU A 624 -0.95 14.96 -25.66
CA GLU A 624 -1.80 16.11 -25.98
C GLU A 624 -2.51 16.70 -24.76
N ALA A 625 -2.65 15.91 -23.69
CA ALA A 625 -3.19 16.35 -22.41
C ALA A 625 -2.16 17.13 -21.58
N ILE A 626 -0.87 17.08 -21.94
CA ILE A 626 0.21 17.77 -21.23
C ILE A 626 0.57 19.03 -22.00
N LYS A 627 0.38 20.19 -21.37
CA LYS A 627 0.60 21.51 -21.98
C LYS A 627 1.60 22.30 -21.14
N ALA A 628 2.27 23.26 -21.74
CA ALA A 628 3.14 24.18 -21.01
C ALA A 628 2.94 25.63 -21.48
N SER A 629 3.38 26.57 -20.65
CA SER A 629 3.46 27.99 -21.00
C SER A 629 4.37 28.26 -22.19
N SER A 630 5.50 27.55 -22.25
CA SER A 630 6.49 27.59 -23.32
C SER A 630 7.35 26.33 -23.28
N GLU A 631 8.07 26.06 -24.36
CA GLU A 631 8.98 24.93 -24.50
C GLU A 631 10.29 25.45 -25.11
N LEU A 632 11.43 24.95 -24.63
CA LEU A 632 12.75 25.34 -25.12
C LEU A 632 12.94 24.95 -26.60
N ASP A 633 12.59 23.71 -26.91
CA ASP A 633 12.59 23.11 -28.24
C ASP A 633 11.76 21.81 -28.21
N ASP A 634 11.60 21.15 -29.37
CA ASP A 634 10.84 19.90 -29.49
C ASP A 634 11.42 18.76 -28.61
N GLN A 635 12.72 18.82 -28.28
CA GLN A 635 13.42 17.81 -27.48
C GLN A 635 13.11 17.93 -25.98
N HIS A 636 12.66 19.11 -25.52
CA HIS A 636 12.26 19.39 -24.13
C HIS A 636 10.77 19.78 -24.00
N SER A 637 9.94 19.28 -24.91
CA SER A 637 8.51 19.57 -24.94
C SER A 637 7.78 19.13 -23.67
N ALA A 638 6.57 19.64 -23.44
CA ALA A 638 5.76 19.34 -22.25
C ALA A 638 5.53 17.83 -22.06
N SER A 639 5.46 17.07 -23.16
CA SER A 639 5.31 15.60 -23.13
C SER A 639 6.46 14.86 -22.45
N ARG A 640 7.62 15.50 -22.32
CA ARG A 640 8.80 14.98 -21.61
C ARG A 640 8.73 15.20 -20.10
N ALA A 641 7.70 15.89 -19.61
CA ALA A 641 7.52 16.17 -18.18
C ALA A 641 7.01 14.97 -17.37
N ARG A 642 7.06 13.75 -17.89
CA ARG A 642 6.59 12.56 -17.16
C ARG A 642 7.65 12.13 -16.17
N LEU A 643 7.24 11.69 -14.97
CA LEU A 643 8.16 11.18 -13.97
C LEU A 643 9.08 10.09 -14.54
N ASN A 644 10.33 10.06 -14.10
CA ASN A 644 11.36 9.09 -14.51
C ASN A 644 11.71 9.03 -16.01
N THR A 645 11.18 9.95 -16.83
CA THR A 645 11.53 10.06 -18.26
C THR A 645 13.05 10.12 -18.43
N LYS A 646 13.57 9.26 -19.31
CA LYS A 646 14.99 9.21 -19.68
C LYS A 646 15.18 9.80 -21.09
N PRO A 647 16.34 10.39 -21.39
CA PRO A 647 16.67 10.82 -22.74
C PRO A 647 16.57 9.66 -23.75
N GLU A 648 16.00 9.92 -24.92
CA GLU A 648 15.79 8.93 -25.99
C GLU A 648 16.10 9.56 -27.35
N GLY A 649 17.17 9.11 -27.99
CA GLY A 649 17.65 9.72 -29.24
C GLY A 649 17.98 11.20 -29.03
N GLU A 650 17.29 12.08 -29.75
CA GLU A 650 17.41 13.53 -29.57
C GLU A 650 16.57 14.07 -28.41
N LEU A 651 15.54 13.33 -27.96
CA LEU A 651 14.63 13.77 -26.89
C LEU A 651 15.31 13.77 -25.53
N LYS A 652 15.05 14.80 -24.72
CA LYS A 652 15.67 15.00 -23.39
C LYS A 652 14.80 14.51 -22.25
N GLY A 653 15.36 14.48 -21.05
CA GLY A 653 14.77 13.82 -19.89
C GLY A 653 13.62 14.55 -19.20
N ALA A 654 13.29 15.80 -19.58
CA ALA A 654 12.31 16.61 -18.88
C ALA A 654 11.70 17.70 -19.77
N TRP A 655 10.61 18.31 -19.30
CA TRP A 655 10.15 19.58 -19.86
C TRP A 655 11.04 20.72 -19.38
N VAL A 656 11.37 21.62 -20.30
CA VAL A 656 12.13 22.85 -20.05
C VAL A 656 11.45 24.00 -20.80
N PRO A 657 11.10 25.12 -20.14
CA PRO A 657 10.52 26.28 -20.81
C PRO A 657 11.55 27.07 -21.60
N LEU A 658 11.08 27.89 -22.54
CA LEU A 658 11.95 28.76 -23.36
C LEU A 658 12.71 29.77 -22.50
N GLN A 659 12.09 30.25 -21.43
CA GLN A 659 12.70 31.14 -20.44
C GLN A 659 12.42 30.61 -19.04
N SER A 660 13.40 30.66 -18.16
CA SER A 660 13.22 30.34 -16.75
C SER A 660 12.80 31.60 -15.99
N ASP A 661 11.50 31.77 -15.80
CA ASP A 661 10.89 32.88 -15.06
C ASP A 661 9.64 32.42 -14.27
N GLU A 662 9.09 33.29 -13.43
CA GLU A 662 7.96 32.97 -12.54
C GLU A 662 6.60 32.83 -13.26
N ASN A 663 6.54 33.13 -14.56
CA ASN A 663 5.31 33.02 -15.36
C ASN A 663 5.15 31.65 -16.03
N GLN A 664 6.16 30.77 -15.90
CA GLN A 664 6.11 29.46 -16.51
C GLN A 664 5.16 28.53 -15.78
N TRP A 665 4.53 27.63 -16.52
CA TRP A 665 3.66 26.60 -15.95
C TRP A 665 3.67 25.33 -16.81
N LEU A 666 3.49 24.20 -16.14
CA LEU A 666 3.18 22.90 -16.74
C LEU A 666 1.75 22.53 -16.36
N GLN A 667 0.94 22.13 -17.32
CA GLN A 667 -0.46 21.78 -17.15
C GLN A 667 -0.71 20.33 -17.56
N VAL A 668 -1.56 19.65 -16.78
CA VAL A 668 -2.14 18.36 -17.12
C VAL A 668 -3.64 18.52 -17.20
N ASP A 669 -4.22 18.16 -18.34
CA ASP A 669 -5.65 18.19 -18.64
C ASP A 669 -6.20 16.77 -18.71
N PHE A 670 -6.94 16.36 -17.68
CA PHE A 670 -7.46 15.00 -17.60
C PHE A 670 -8.69 14.76 -18.50
N GLY A 671 -9.29 15.82 -19.06
CA GLY A 671 -10.54 15.75 -19.81
C GLY A 671 -11.77 15.34 -19.00
N LYS A 672 -11.59 15.00 -17.72
CA LYS A 672 -12.61 14.60 -16.75
C LYS A 672 -12.20 15.07 -15.37
N VAL A 673 -13.16 15.21 -14.47
CA VAL A 673 -12.89 15.60 -13.09
C VAL A 673 -12.13 14.47 -12.40
N VAL A 674 -10.94 14.78 -11.93
CA VAL A 674 -10.14 13.90 -11.06
C VAL A 674 -10.01 14.57 -9.70
N GLU A 675 -9.78 13.77 -8.66
CA GLU A 675 -9.38 14.27 -7.35
C GLU A 675 -7.89 14.03 -7.18
N ILE A 676 -7.10 15.09 -6.99
CA ILE A 676 -5.67 14.98 -6.70
C ILE A 676 -5.45 14.96 -5.19
N THR A 677 -4.63 14.00 -4.76
CA THR A 677 -4.27 13.76 -3.36
C THR A 677 -2.78 13.93 -3.10
N LYS A 678 -1.93 13.74 -4.12
CA LYS A 678 -0.47 13.85 -3.99
C LYS A 678 0.19 14.28 -5.29
N VAL A 679 1.25 15.08 -5.17
CA VAL A 679 2.05 15.59 -6.28
C VAL A 679 3.48 15.09 -6.13
N CYS A 680 4.06 14.54 -7.18
CA CYS A 680 5.46 14.10 -7.23
C CYS A 680 6.21 14.88 -8.30
N THR A 681 7.33 15.51 -7.93
CA THR A 681 8.19 16.27 -8.84
C THR A 681 9.60 15.70 -8.90
N GLN A 682 10.25 15.85 -10.03
CA GLN A 682 11.63 15.44 -10.27
C GLN A 682 12.29 16.44 -11.23
N GLY A 683 13.61 16.66 -11.10
CA GLY A 683 14.35 17.60 -11.94
C GLY A 683 14.67 17.05 -13.35
N GLY A 684 15.61 17.68 -14.04
CA GLY A 684 15.97 17.40 -15.43
C GLY A 684 16.69 16.07 -15.69
N GLY A 685 17.27 15.45 -14.65
CA GLY A 685 18.09 14.24 -14.76
C GLY A 685 19.39 14.45 -15.55
N ASP A 686 19.85 15.70 -15.64
CA ASP A 686 21.14 16.06 -16.23
C ASP A 686 22.24 16.17 -15.16
N SER A 687 23.50 16.16 -15.59
CA SER A 687 24.65 16.25 -14.69
C SER A 687 24.80 17.62 -14.01
N VAL A 688 24.03 18.63 -14.44
CA VAL A 688 24.05 19.98 -13.87
C VAL A 688 23.08 20.07 -12.68
N GLY A 689 22.07 19.19 -12.64
CA GLY A 689 21.06 19.15 -11.58
C GLY A 689 20.03 20.25 -11.72
N HIS A 690 19.63 20.60 -12.96
CA HIS A 690 18.54 21.55 -13.17
C HIS A 690 17.25 21.02 -12.57
N CYS A 691 16.57 21.84 -11.77
CA CYS A 691 15.36 21.43 -11.08
C CYS A 691 14.54 22.61 -10.55
N VAL A 692 13.26 22.37 -10.31
CA VAL A 692 12.37 23.31 -9.61
C VAL A 692 12.50 23.10 -8.10
N SER A 693 12.92 24.11 -7.36
CA SER A 693 13.16 24.05 -5.91
C SER A 693 11.98 24.55 -5.07
N SER A 694 11.03 25.27 -5.66
CA SER A 694 9.71 25.48 -5.07
C SER A 694 8.66 25.80 -6.13
N TYR A 695 7.40 25.49 -5.84
CA TYR A 695 6.28 25.71 -6.77
C TYR A 695 4.96 25.92 -6.04
N ILE A 696 3.95 26.38 -6.77
CA ILE A 696 2.55 26.34 -6.35
C ILE A 696 1.75 25.43 -7.27
N LEU A 697 0.69 24.84 -6.73
CA LEU A 697 -0.30 24.06 -7.49
C LEU A 697 -1.52 24.95 -7.75
N LEU A 698 -2.02 24.92 -8.98
CA LEU A 698 -3.28 25.53 -9.36
C LEU A 698 -4.20 24.49 -10.00
N PHE A 699 -5.50 24.69 -9.90
CA PHE A 699 -6.50 23.77 -10.45
C PHE A 699 -7.71 24.52 -11.02
N GLY A 700 -8.38 23.94 -12.01
CA GLY A 700 -9.53 24.55 -12.69
C GLY A 700 -10.27 23.56 -13.60
N ASP A 701 -11.49 23.89 -13.98
CA ASP A 701 -12.36 22.98 -14.74
C ASP A 701 -12.37 23.23 -16.25
N ASP A 702 -11.91 24.39 -16.71
CA ASP A 702 -12.01 24.85 -18.10
C ASP A 702 -10.66 25.03 -18.81
N GLY A 703 -9.55 24.80 -18.10
CA GLY A 703 -8.20 24.98 -18.63
C GLY A 703 -7.77 26.43 -18.84
N GLU A 704 -8.60 27.40 -18.42
CA GLU A 704 -8.33 28.84 -18.55
C GLU A 704 -8.32 29.54 -17.19
N ASN A 705 -9.33 29.28 -16.35
CA ASN A 705 -9.52 29.89 -15.04
C ASN A 705 -9.03 28.94 -13.96
N PHE A 706 -8.02 29.37 -13.21
CA PHE A 706 -7.38 28.56 -12.18
C PHE A 706 -7.50 29.19 -10.80
N GLN A 707 -7.67 28.34 -9.79
CA GLN A 707 -7.56 28.67 -8.38
C GLN A 707 -6.24 28.13 -7.84
N GLU A 708 -5.61 28.89 -6.95
CA GLU A 708 -4.41 28.42 -6.25
C GLU A 708 -4.79 27.44 -5.14
N TYR A 709 -4.03 26.37 -4.98
CA TYR A 709 -4.17 25.48 -3.84
C TYR A 709 -3.73 26.21 -2.57
N GLN A 710 -4.58 26.15 -1.54
CA GLN A 710 -4.40 26.87 -0.30
C GLN A 710 -4.42 25.92 0.90
N GLU A 711 -3.59 26.24 1.89
CA GLU A 711 -3.64 25.65 3.23
C GLU A 711 -3.89 26.78 4.22
N ASN A 712 -4.92 26.66 5.06
CA ASN A 712 -5.31 27.69 6.02
C ASN A 712 -5.58 29.08 5.39
N ASN A 713 -6.23 29.11 4.22
CA ASN A 713 -6.52 30.31 3.42
C ASN A 713 -5.29 31.08 2.90
N GLU A 714 -4.11 30.46 2.93
CA GLU A 714 -2.88 30.98 2.35
C GLU A 714 -2.43 30.09 1.20
N THR A 715 -1.93 30.69 0.12
CA THR A 715 -1.38 29.94 -1.01
C THR A 715 -0.25 29.05 -0.56
N LYS A 716 -0.39 27.75 -0.82
CA LYS A 716 0.61 26.76 -0.44
C LYS A 716 1.77 26.79 -1.42
N VAL A 717 2.95 27.16 -0.92
CA VAL A 717 4.22 26.96 -1.62
C VAL A 717 4.79 25.61 -1.20
N PHE A 718 5.00 24.73 -2.18
CA PHE A 718 5.63 23.42 -1.99
C PHE A 718 7.14 23.54 -2.17
N GLU A 719 7.89 22.90 -1.29
CA GLU A 719 9.33 22.70 -1.49
C GLU A 719 9.55 21.64 -2.57
N GLY A 720 10.33 21.98 -3.58
CA GLY A 720 10.62 21.12 -4.71
C GLY A 720 11.90 20.31 -4.52
N ASN A 721 12.58 20.08 -5.63
CA ASN A 721 13.76 19.25 -5.73
C ASN A 721 15.03 20.04 -5.40
N SER A 722 16.03 19.35 -4.85
CA SER A 722 17.40 19.87 -4.63
C SER A 722 18.40 19.39 -5.68
N ASP A 723 18.00 18.45 -6.53
CA ASP A 723 18.81 17.85 -7.58
C ASP A 723 17.94 17.42 -8.79
N GLY A 724 18.60 16.89 -9.82
CA GLY A 724 17.96 16.48 -11.07
C GLY A 724 17.20 15.14 -11.02
N ASP A 725 17.46 14.28 -10.04
CA ASP A 725 17.14 12.84 -10.12
C ASP A 725 16.22 12.33 -9.00
N THR A 726 16.30 12.92 -7.81
CA THR A 726 15.50 12.53 -6.66
C THR A 726 14.06 12.95 -6.85
N VAL A 727 13.13 12.01 -6.69
CA VAL A 727 11.69 12.30 -6.66
C VAL A 727 11.33 12.91 -5.31
N VAL A 728 10.67 14.07 -5.31
CA VAL A 728 10.12 14.72 -4.14
C VAL A 728 8.60 14.65 -4.23
N SER A 729 7.94 14.30 -3.13
CA SER A 729 6.48 14.12 -3.13
C SER A 729 5.81 14.84 -1.97
N HIS A 730 4.65 15.43 -2.23
CA HIS A 730 3.82 16.12 -1.24
C HIS A 730 2.38 15.65 -1.29
N TRP A 731 1.82 15.36 -0.12
CA TRP A 731 0.39 15.13 0.04
C TRP A 731 -0.37 16.46 0.06
N LEU A 732 -1.53 16.49 -0.59
CA LEU A 732 -2.49 17.58 -0.46
C LEU A 732 -3.36 17.27 0.75
N VAL A 733 -3.16 18.00 1.85
CA VAL A 733 -3.91 17.79 3.10
C VAL A 733 -5.43 17.97 2.90
N GLN A 734 -5.82 18.77 1.91
CA GLN A 734 -7.18 18.81 1.37
C GLN A 734 -7.15 18.39 -0.09
N PRO A 735 -7.66 17.20 -0.44
CA PRO A 735 -7.76 16.80 -1.84
C PRO A 735 -8.58 17.80 -2.65
N VAL A 736 -8.14 18.11 -3.86
CA VAL A 736 -8.81 19.06 -4.75
C VAL A 736 -9.30 18.38 -6.01
N ARG A 737 -10.52 18.73 -6.43
CA ARG A 737 -11.22 18.16 -7.59
C ARG A 737 -11.27 19.17 -8.73
N ALA A 738 -10.76 18.79 -9.90
CA ALA A 738 -10.77 19.60 -11.11
C ALA A 738 -10.51 18.76 -12.36
N CYS A 739 -10.70 19.34 -13.54
CA CYS A 739 -10.30 18.72 -14.81
C CYS A 739 -8.83 19.02 -15.18
N CYS A 740 -8.33 20.21 -14.83
CA CYS A 740 -7.03 20.71 -15.21
C CYS A 740 -6.22 21.11 -13.98
N TYR A 741 -4.94 20.74 -13.98
CA TYR A 741 -3.99 21.08 -12.91
C TYR A 741 -2.76 21.73 -13.50
N ARG A 742 -2.29 22.81 -12.89
CA ARG A 742 -1.09 23.55 -13.27
C ARG A 742 -0.09 23.54 -12.13
N LEU A 743 1.15 23.22 -12.44
CA LEU A 743 2.28 23.45 -11.57
C LEU A 743 3.02 24.70 -12.08
N GLN A 744 3.14 25.70 -11.21
CA GLN A 744 3.84 26.95 -11.52
C GLN A 744 5.11 27.05 -10.65
N PRO A 745 6.31 26.94 -11.25
CA PRO A 745 7.57 27.13 -10.55
C PRO A 745 7.67 28.52 -9.91
N LYS A 746 8.26 28.57 -8.70
CA LYS A 746 8.55 29.82 -7.97
C LYS A 746 10.05 30.03 -7.81
N THR A 747 10.81 28.97 -7.52
CA THR A 747 12.28 29.00 -7.51
C THR A 747 12.83 27.76 -8.18
N TRP A 748 14.04 27.84 -8.74
CA TRP A 748 14.71 26.76 -9.44
C TRP A 748 16.24 26.87 -9.33
N ASN A 749 16.94 25.77 -9.61
CA ASN A 749 18.39 25.72 -9.68
C ASN A 749 18.87 25.95 -11.12
N GLU A 750 19.45 27.12 -11.38
CA GLU A 750 19.94 27.63 -12.67
C GLU A 750 18.88 27.71 -13.79
N GLN A 751 18.22 26.61 -14.13
CA GLN A 751 17.19 26.49 -15.16
C GLN A 751 15.99 25.68 -14.64
N ILE A 752 14.79 26.05 -15.08
CA ILE A 752 13.58 25.24 -14.84
C ILE A 752 13.70 23.96 -15.67
N ALA A 753 13.72 22.82 -14.99
CA ALA A 753 13.51 21.50 -15.59
C ALA A 753 12.61 20.69 -14.67
N LEU A 754 11.56 20.08 -15.23
CA LEU A 754 10.54 19.43 -14.42
C LEU A 754 10.00 18.15 -15.08
N ARG A 755 9.91 17.14 -14.24
CA ARG A 755 9.11 15.93 -14.42
C ARG A 755 8.09 15.83 -13.29
N LEU A 756 6.93 15.27 -13.58
CA LEU A 756 5.73 15.30 -12.76
C LEU A 756 5.01 13.94 -12.81
N GLU A 757 4.50 13.51 -11.67
CA GLU A 757 3.39 12.56 -11.56
C GLU A 757 2.33 13.12 -10.59
N LEU A 758 1.06 12.88 -10.91
CA LEU A 758 -0.06 13.27 -10.09
C LEU A 758 -0.75 12.00 -9.59
N PHE A 759 -1.00 11.94 -8.29
CA PHE A 759 -1.67 10.83 -7.65
C PHE A 759 -3.06 11.25 -7.17
N GLY A 760 -4.01 10.32 -7.22
CA GLY A 760 -5.40 10.61 -6.92
C GLY A 760 -6.35 9.50 -7.37
N LYS A 761 -7.58 9.89 -7.66
CA LYS A 761 -8.59 9.00 -8.23
C LYS A 761 -9.53 9.73 -9.16
N LEU A 762 -10.28 8.96 -9.96
CA LEU A 762 -11.41 9.48 -10.69
C LEU A 762 -12.50 9.92 -9.72
N ALA A 763 -13.02 11.13 -9.93
CA ALA A 763 -14.18 11.57 -9.19
C ALA A 763 -15.41 10.78 -9.67
N SER A 764 -16.17 10.16 -8.75
CA SER A 764 -17.42 9.47 -9.08
C SER A 764 -18.40 10.41 -9.83
N ASP A 765 -19.16 9.83 -10.76
CA ASP A 765 -19.89 10.49 -11.85
C ASP A 765 -21.01 11.48 -11.45
N GLU A 766 -21.20 11.77 -10.16
CA GLU A 766 -22.29 12.61 -9.62
C GLU A 766 -22.31 14.07 -10.16
N LYS A 767 -21.29 14.50 -10.92
CA LYS A 767 -21.27 15.83 -11.58
C LYS A 767 -21.14 15.79 -13.10
N GLN A 768 -21.08 14.63 -13.76
CA GLN A 768 -21.06 14.59 -15.23
C GLN A 768 -22.41 15.01 -15.83
N ASP A 769 -23.53 14.71 -15.16
CA ASP A 769 -24.86 15.14 -15.59
C ASP A 769 -25.06 16.67 -15.54
N ASN A 770 -24.34 17.37 -14.66
CA ASN A 770 -24.40 18.83 -14.57
C ASN A 770 -23.55 19.54 -15.66
N LEU A 771 -22.58 18.85 -16.26
CA LEU A 771 -21.74 19.40 -17.32
C LEU A 771 -22.32 19.10 -18.71
N GLN A 772 -22.92 17.92 -18.91
CA GLN A 772 -23.69 17.61 -20.13
C GLN A 772 -24.93 18.50 -20.25
N SER A 773 -25.65 18.76 -19.15
CA SER A 773 -26.80 19.68 -19.15
C SER A 773 -26.41 21.15 -19.37
N LYS A 774 -25.26 21.61 -18.87
CA LYS A 774 -24.73 22.96 -19.18
C LYS A 774 -24.24 23.10 -20.62
N THR A 775 -23.68 22.04 -21.20
CA THR A 775 -23.21 22.02 -22.60
C THR A 775 -24.39 21.91 -23.57
N GLN A 776 -25.41 21.09 -23.26
CA GLN A 776 -26.69 21.08 -23.99
C GLN A 776 -27.44 22.40 -23.88
N MET A 777 -27.46 23.06 -22.72
CA MET A 777 -28.07 24.41 -22.58
C MET A 777 -27.29 25.50 -23.35
N LYS A 778 -25.97 25.37 -23.52
CA LYS A 778 -25.17 26.29 -24.37
C LYS A 778 -25.45 26.07 -25.86
N MET A 779 -25.63 24.81 -26.30
CA MET A 779 -26.03 24.52 -27.69
C MET A 779 -27.46 24.99 -27.98
N TYR A 780 -28.43 24.75 -27.08
CA TYR A 780 -29.81 25.21 -27.24
C TYR A 780 -29.95 26.74 -27.30
N ARG A 781 -29.08 27.48 -26.59
CA ARG A 781 -29.06 28.96 -26.65
C ARG A 781 -28.40 29.53 -27.91
N THR A 782 -27.63 28.72 -28.64
CA THR A 782 -26.97 29.12 -29.89
C THR A 782 -27.89 28.87 -31.08
N GLU A 783 -28.71 27.81 -31.05
CA GLU A 783 -29.72 27.53 -32.09
C GLU A 783 -30.94 28.47 -32.03
N LEU A 784 -31.25 29.06 -30.87
CA LEU A 784 -32.30 30.08 -30.72
C LEU A 784 -31.87 31.51 -31.12
N LYS A 785 -30.63 31.69 -31.63
CA LYS A 785 -30.09 32.98 -32.09
C LYS A 785 -29.73 33.02 -33.58
N VAL A 786 -30.14 32.03 -34.37
CA VAL A 786 -30.06 32.04 -35.85
C VAL A 786 -31.42 32.30 -36.46
#